data_AF-A0AAV4G7S5-F1
#
_entry.id   AF-A0AAV4G7S5-F1
#
_cell.length_a   1.000
_cell.length_b   1.000
_cell.length_c   1.000
_cell.angle_alpha   90.00
_cell.angle_beta   90.00
_cell.angle_gamma   90.00
#
_symmetry.space_group_name_H-M   'P 1'
#
loop_
_entity.id
_entity.type
_entity.pdbx_description
1 polymer ?
#
loop_
_entity_poly.entity_id
_entity_poly.type
_entity_poly.pdbx_seq_one_letter_code
_entity_poly.pdbx_strand_id
1 'polypeptide(L)'
;MATYKKKNKDKIAPKGAEEKSSVAELFKNLDSGASRSEQWVLKNQKFISAFLIVGVALALGYWGYTRYIKMPKEQEGVKASSNLERLFEKAVNSAITRERDSLFKLVLEGTEEYLGVLAVIDEYSGTDVANLSYYKAGISFFNLRKYDEAISCLKKFDSKGDALLGSLSLMNIGDSFVQLDKLEEGLEYYKKAVAYNNNTLSVPVALFKAGQVALDLANQIAAGEVVQRPASVVKELLENAIDAKSKTIKLIVKDAGKTLIQVVDDGRGMSITDARMAFERHATSKIKANEDLFNLTTKGFRGEALASIVAVSQIELNTAVADNPIGTLIKIEGSKITSQENSVTPKGTSIAVKNLFYNTPARRNFLKSDGVELKHIIDEFQRVALPHPDINFRMYHNGSEVFNLIKDSFKRRIIQIFGNKTEGKLVSLGEKTSILKLSGFVYKPEFARKHKGEQFFFVNNRFIKSSYFHHAIMGAFEGLLREKTQPGYFVNFEVDPKTIDINIHPTKTEIKFEDEQIIYTVLKSAVKHSLGQYNIAPSLDFSTNKSLEIPYSYNNKVPQIPKLKVNKDYNPFNNKSTRRKESNWDSLYHGLGESSKIEIDSEQEVSSIFEDKDLQQGFTFQIKDKYILTTIKSGLVVINQNRAHQRVLYEQFKKDIQEGTTAQHLIFPITINFGKGDMKILSIARKDLESIGFLFDKFETETLTVTAIPNGLSEKDINYIFESIISDYRGSHGATGFDIKDVLSKNICKSASIKNGVRLNKKEQEQLVNDLFACTDSNFSPFGKKVFAEIKIDEIDNKLN
;
A
#
# COMPACT_ATOMS: atom_id res chain seq x y z
N MET A 1 8.84 -0.35 -48.83
CA MET A 1 10.28 -0.19 -48.56
C MET A 1 10.73 -1.40 -47.72
N ALA A 2 11.65 -2.25 -48.17
CA ALA A 2 13.12 -2.14 -48.03
C ALA A 2 13.60 -2.25 -46.55
N THR A 3 14.59 -3.08 -46.14
CA THR A 3 15.36 -4.21 -46.76
C THR A 3 16.03 -5.05 -45.62
N TYR A 4 17.02 -5.99 -45.70
CA TYR A 4 18.00 -6.41 -46.72
C TYR A 4 18.46 -7.92 -46.62
N LYS A 5 17.86 -8.80 -47.42
CA LYS A 5 18.56 -9.69 -48.42
C LYS A 5 19.84 -10.47 -48.02
N LYS A 6 19.77 -11.82 -47.93
CA LYS A 6 20.84 -12.81 -48.27
C LYS A 6 20.31 -14.27 -48.14
N LYS A 7 20.81 -15.30 -48.84
CA LYS A 7 21.16 -15.47 -50.27
C LYS A 7 21.26 -16.98 -50.56
N ASN A 8 20.76 -17.47 -51.68
CA ASN A 8 20.89 -18.89 -52.10
C ASN A 8 21.97 -19.04 -53.22
N LYS A 9 22.28 -20.27 -53.63
CA LYS A 9 23.41 -20.76 -54.48
C LYS A 9 24.71 -20.99 -53.70
N ASP A 10 25.53 -21.99 -54.02
CA ASP A 10 25.57 -22.93 -55.17
C ASP A 10 25.55 -24.40 -54.66
N LYS A 11 25.54 -25.51 -55.43
CA LYS A 11 25.70 -25.80 -56.88
C LYS A 11 25.02 -27.14 -57.24
N ILE A 12 24.91 -27.50 -58.53
CA ILE A 12 24.69 -28.89 -59.01
C ILE A 12 25.64 -29.15 -60.19
N ALA A 13 26.29 -30.33 -60.23
CA ALA A 13 27.03 -30.85 -61.39
C ALA A 13 27.04 -32.40 -61.34
N PRO A 14 27.00 -33.12 -62.49
CA PRO A 14 26.71 -34.56 -62.51
C PRO A 14 27.97 -35.45 -62.60
N LYS A 15 27.81 -36.72 -62.19
CA LYS A 15 28.63 -37.87 -62.65
C LYS A 15 27.91 -39.19 -62.35
N GLY A 16 27.53 -39.93 -63.40
CA GLY A 16 27.16 -41.34 -63.28
C GLY A 16 28.39 -42.20 -63.57
N ALA A 17 28.83 -43.02 -62.62
CA ALA A 17 29.98 -43.92 -62.78
C ALA A 17 30.03 -45.15 -61.82
N GLU A 18 29.08 -45.32 -60.90
CA GLU A 18 29.18 -46.32 -59.80
C GLU A 18 28.00 -47.32 -59.72
N GLU A 19 27.12 -47.31 -60.73
CA GLU A 19 25.80 -47.97 -60.72
C GLU A 19 25.83 -49.52 -60.80
N LYS A 20 27.00 -50.14 -60.60
CA LYS A 20 27.17 -51.61 -60.54
C LYS A 20 27.63 -52.16 -59.18
N SER A 21 27.96 -51.32 -58.19
CA SER A 21 28.14 -51.76 -56.79
C SER A 21 26.82 -51.69 -56.01
N SER A 22 26.12 -50.55 -56.13
CA SER A 22 24.97 -50.19 -55.29
C SER A 22 23.86 -51.25 -55.24
N VAL A 23 23.50 -51.87 -56.36
CA VAL A 23 22.38 -52.82 -56.43
C VAL A 23 22.66 -54.09 -55.61
N ALA A 24 23.89 -54.61 -55.64
CA ALA A 24 24.27 -55.81 -54.88
C ALA A 24 24.34 -55.55 -53.37
N GLU A 25 24.74 -54.35 -52.96
CA GLU A 25 24.70 -53.92 -51.55
C GLU A 25 23.27 -53.64 -51.08
N LEU A 26 22.40 -53.07 -51.94
CA LEU A 26 20.98 -52.88 -51.62
C LEU A 26 20.27 -54.21 -51.36
N PHE A 27 20.46 -55.23 -52.22
CA PHE A 27 19.88 -56.56 -51.96
C PHE A 27 20.46 -57.21 -50.69
N LYS A 28 21.78 -57.13 -50.44
CA LYS A 28 22.36 -57.62 -49.17
C LYS A 28 21.85 -56.88 -47.93
N ASN A 29 21.58 -55.58 -48.02
CA ASN A 29 21.03 -54.79 -46.91
C ASN A 29 19.53 -55.07 -46.71
N LEU A 30 18.78 -55.39 -47.76
CA LEU A 30 17.40 -55.89 -47.65
C LEU A 30 17.36 -57.30 -47.04
N ASP A 31 18.17 -58.25 -47.52
CA ASP A 31 18.23 -59.62 -46.96
C ASP A 31 18.71 -59.63 -45.51
N SER A 32 19.69 -58.79 -45.15
CA SER A 32 20.15 -58.67 -43.75
C SER A 32 19.20 -57.87 -42.85
N GLY A 33 18.38 -56.98 -43.41
CA GLY A 33 17.28 -56.32 -42.70
C GLY A 33 16.08 -57.26 -42.47
N ALA A 34 15.71 -58.02 -43.49
CA ALA A 34 14.69 -59.06 -43.44
C ALA A 34 15.10 -60.16 -42.43
N SER A 35 16.25 -60.80 -42.61
CA SER A 35 16.71 -61.84 -41.69
C SER A 35 16.95 -61.34 -40.25
N ARG A 36 17.31 -60.06 -40.03
CA ARG A 36 17.34 -59.49 -38.67
C ARG A 36 15.95 -59.31 -38.06
N SER A 37 14.97 -58.87 -38.84
CA SER A 37 13.59 -58.71 -38.36
C SER A 37 12.90 -60.06 -38.18
N GLU A 38 13.13 -61.04 -39.05
CA GLU A 38 12.74 -62.44 -38.86
C GLU A 38 13.39 -63.05 -37.61
N GLN A 39 14.70 -62.92 -37.41
CA GLN A 39 15.38 -63.37 -36.19
C GLN A 39 14.83 -62.69 -34.94
N TRP A 40 14.46 -61.41 -35.01
CA TRP A 40 13.83 -60.71 -33.90
C TRP A 40 12.40 -61.22 -33.62
N VAL A 41 11.59 -61.44 -34.67
CA VAL A 41 10.24 -62.01 -34.55
C VAL A 41 10.30 -63.44 -34.01
N LEU A 42 11.21 -64.28 -34.50
CA LEU A 42 11.44 -65.65 -34.00
C LEU A 42 11.90 -65.64 -32.53
N LYS A 43 12.88 -64.80 -32.18
CA LYS A 43 13.38 -64.68 -30.79
C LYS A 43 12.30 -64.21 -29.82
N ASN A 44 11.39 -63.34 -30.26
CA ASN A 44 10.28 -62.81 -29.46
C ASN A 44 8.94 -63.50 -29.73
N GLN A 45 8.90 -64.61 -30.48
CA GLN A 45 7.66 -65.18 -31.02
C GLN A 45 6.65 -65.55 -29.92
N LYS A 46 7.14 -66.09 -28.80
CA LYS A 46 6.32 -66.41 -27.62
C LYS A 46 5.75 -65.16 -26.93
N PHE A 47 6.47 -64.05 -26.96
CA PHE A 47 6.03 -62.78 -26.37
C PHE A 47 5.02 -62.07 -27.27
N ILE A 48 5.29 -62.02 -28.58
CA ILE A 48 4.39 -61.46 -29.59
C ILE A 48 3.07 -62.24 -29.65
N SER A 49 3.13 -63.58 -29.66
CA SER A 49 1.92 -64.41 -29.63
C SER A 49 1.15 -64.29 -28.32
N ALA A 50 1.81 -64.22 -27.16
CA ALA A 50 1.14 -63.93 -25.89
C ALA A 50 0.44 -62.55 -25.91
N PHE A 51 1.09 -61.52 -26.44
CA PHE A 51 0.51 -60.18 -26.55
C PHE A 51 -0.67 -60.12 -27.54
N LEU A 52 -0.59 -60.87 -28.65
CA LEU A 52 -1.71 -61.06 -29.59
C LEU A 52 -2.87 -61.82 -28.95
N ILE A 53 -2.60 -62.89 -28.20
CA ILE A 53 -3.63 -63.66 -27.49
C ILE A 53 -4.33 -62.79 -26.44
N VAL A 54 -3.58 -61.98 -25.67
CA VAL A 54 -4.15 -61.02 -24.71
C VAL A 54 -4.95 -59.93 -25.43
N GLY A 55 -4.44 -59.37 -26.53
CA GLY A 55 -5.15 -58.37 -27.32
C GLY A 55 -6.45 -58.90 -27.93
N VAL A 56 -6.44 -60.13 -28.46
CA VAL A 56 -7.62 -60.82 -28.99
C VAL A 56 -8.59 -61.19 -27.87
N ALA A 57 -8.11 -61.65 -26.71
CA ALA A 57 -8.97 -61.94 -25.55
C ALA A 57 -9.66 -60.68 -25.00
N LEU A 58 -8.94 -59.55 -24.94
CA LEU A 58 -9.51 -58.25 -24.58
C LEU A 58 -10.52 -57.74 -25.62
N ALA A 59 -10.21 -57.89 -26.92
CA ALA A 59 -11.12 -57.52 -28.00
C ALA A 59 -12.40 -58.37 -28.01
N LEU A 60 -12.28 -59.70 -27.83
CA LEU A 60 -13.42 -60.62 -27.71
C LEU A 60 -14.21 -60.39 -26.42
N GLY A 61 -13.55 -60.06 -25.31
CA GLY A 61 -14.20 -59.69 -24.05
C GLY A 61 -15.00 -58.38 -24.18
N TYR A 62 -14.42 -57.36 -24.82
CA TYR A 62 -15.09 -56.09 -25.11
C TYR A 62 -16.25 -56.27 -26.11
N TRP A 63 -16.06 -57.08 -27.15
CA TRP A 63 -17.12 -57.45 -28.09
C TRP A 63 -18.26 -58.22 -27.41
N GLY A 64 -17.94 -59.18 -26.53
CA GLY A 64 -18.91 -59.92 -25.73
C GLY A 64 -19.70 -59.01 -24.78
N TYR A 65 -19.00 -58.14 -24.03
CA TYR A 65 -19.62 -57.15 -23.15
C TYR A 65 -20.54 -56.20 -23.93
N THR A 66 -20.06 -55.62 -25.03
CA THR A 66 -20.88 -54.70 -25.83
C THR A 66 -22.08 -55.41 -26.46
N ARG A 67 -21.91 -56.62 -27.01
CA ARG A 67 -22.97 -57.36 -27.72
C ARG A 67 -24.03 -57.97 -26.80
N TYR A 68 -23.64 -58.53 -25.66
CA TYR A 68 -24.54 -59.29 -24.78
C TYR A 68 -24.95 -58.57 -23.49
N ILE A 69 -24.23 -57.53 -23.05
CA ILE A 69 -24.56 -56.78 -21.84
C ILE A 69 -24.98 -55.35 -22.19
N LYS A 70 -24.15 -54.60 -22.95
CA LYS A 70 -24.49 -53.20 -23.27
C LYS A 70 -25.68 -53.08 -24.21
N MET A 71 -25.67 -53.75 -25.37
CA MET A 71 -26.73 -53.58 -26.38
C MET A 71 -28.14 -53.91 -25.87
N PRO A 72 -28.39 -54.98 -25.08
CA PRO A 72 -29.72 -55.22 -24.51
C PRO A 72 -30.12 -54.14 -23.50
N LYS A 73 -29.22 -53.79 -22.56
CA LYS A 73 -29.44 -52.74 -21.56
C LYS A 73 -29.73 -51.37 -22.20
N GLU A 74 -29.08 -51.07 -23.32
CA GLU A 74 -29.33 -49.88 -24.15
C GLU A 74 -30.77 -49.90 -24.73
N GLN A 75 -31.20 -51.02 -25.32
CA GLN A 75 -32.54 -51.15 -25.91
C GLN A 75 -33.67 -51.08 -24.88
N GLU A 76 -33.45 -51.56 -23.66
CA GLU A 76 -34.38 -51.40 -22.54
C GLU A 76 -34.44 -49.95 -22.06
N GLY A 77 -33.27 -49.30 -21.89
CA GLY A 77 -33.19 -47.88 -21.54
C GLY A 77 -33.86 -46.96 -22.56
N VAL A 78 -33.71 -47.22 -23.86
CA VAL A 78 -34.41 -46.46 -24.93
C VAL A 78 -35.92 -46.60 -24.79
N LYS A 79 -36.44 -47.79 -24.50
CA LYS A 79 -37.88 -48.00 -24.29
C LYS A 79 -38.38 -47.26 -23.05
N ALA A 80 -37.70 -47.41 -21.92
CA ALA A 80 -38.04 -46.74 -20.66
C ALA A 80 -38.02 -45.21 -20.78
N SER A 81 -37.06 -44.65 -21.52
CA SER A 81 -36.89 -43.20 -21.71
C SER A 81 -37.70 -42.60 -22.86
N SER A 82 -38.45 -43.40 -23.63
CA SER A 82 -39.19 -42.94 -24.82
C SER A 82 -40.18 -41.80 -24.55
N ASN A 83 -40.84 -41.81 -23.38
CA ASN A 83 -41.73 -40.72 -22.95
C ASN A 83 -40.98 -39.48 -22.44
N LEU A 84 -39.76 -39.63 -21.92
CA LEU A 84 -38.97 -38.53 -21.34
C LEU A 84 -38.54 -37.51 -22.37
N GLU A 85 -38.26 -37.92 -23.62
CA GLU A 85 -37.84 -36.99 -24.68
C GLU A 85 -38.93 -35.93 -24.94
N ARG A 86 -40.16 -36.40 -25.23
CA ARG A 86 -41.33 -35.57 -25.46
C ARG A 86 -41.69 -34.67 -24.26
N LEU A 87 -41.47 -35.16 -23.03
CA LEU A 87 -41.67 -34.37 -21.81
C LEU A 87 -40.60 -33.30 -21.62
N PHE A 88 -39.34 -33.61 -21.90
CA PHE A 88 -38.22 -32.69 -21.83
C PHE A 88 -38.33 -31.59 -22.89
N GLU A 89 -38.64 -31.93 -24.15
CA GLU A 89 -38.94 -30.96 -25.21
C GLU A 89 -40.10 -30.03 -24.83
N LYS A 90 -41.18 -30.58 -24.25
CA LYS A 90 -42.31 -29.78 -23.75
C LYS A 90 -41.89 -28.84 -22.62
N ALA A 91 -41.06 -29.29 -21.68
CA ALA A 91 -40.55 -28.47 -20.60
C ALA A 91 -39.66 -27.32 -21.12
N VAL A 92 -38.69 -27.63 -21.98
CA VAL A 92 -37.76 -26.66 -22.59
C VAL A 92 -38.51 -25.57 -23.37
N ASN A 93 -39.46 -25.96 -24.21
CA ASN A 93 -40.22 -25.05 -25.08
C ASN A 93 -41.39 -24.32 -24.38
N SER A 94 -41.72 -24.68 -23.14
CA SER A 94 -42.79 -23.99 -22.39
C SER A 94 -42.37 -22.61 -21.88
N ALA A 95 -43.35 -21.70 -21.74
CA ALA A 95 -43.12 -20.37 -21.19
C ALA A 95 -42.74 -20.42 -19.69
N ILE A 96 -41.91 -19.46 -19.24
CA ILE A 96 -41.39 -19.42 -17.86
C ILE A 96 -42.52 -19.17 -16.86
N THR A 97 -43.00 -20.25 -16.24
CA THR A 97 -44.22 -20.36 -15.44
C THR A 97 -44.07 -21.47 -14.40
N ARG A 98 -44.96 -21.55 -13.41
CA ARG A 98 -44.98 -22.67 -12.43
C ARG A 98 -45.24 -24.04 -13.08
N GLU A 99 -45.91 -24.07 -14.23
CA GLU A 99 -46.14 -25.30 -15.00
C GLU A 99 -44.83 -25.85 -15.58
N ARG A 100 -43.94 -24.96 -16.06
CA ARG A 100 -42.60 -25.32 -16.54
C ARG A 100 -41.71 -25.94 -15.47
N ASP A 101 -41.71 -25.37 -14.27
CA ASP A 101 -40.99 -25.93 -13.12
C ASP A 101 -41.54 -27.32 -12.75
N SER A 102 -42.87 -27.47 -12.80
CA SER A 102 -43.54 -28.75 -12.57
C SER A 102 -43.14 -29.81 -13.63
N LEU A 103 -43.04 -29.41 -14.91
CA LEU A 103 -42.58 -30.30 -15.99
C LEU A 103 -41.10 -30.71 -15.83
N PHE A 104 -40.20 -29.82 -15.42
CA PHE A 104 -38.80 -30.20 -15.17
C PHE A 104 -38.64 -31.11 -13.96
N LYS A 105 -39.44 -30.91 -12.91
CA LYS A 105 -39.51 -31.85 -11.77
C LYS A 105 -40.00 -33.23 -12.23
N LEU A 106 -41.04 -33.25 -13.05
CA LEU A 106 -41.64 -34.47 -13.62
C LEU A 106 -40.68 -35.24 -14.55
N VAL A 107 -39.77 -34.56 -15.25
CA VAL A 107 -38.70 -35.18 -16.05
C VAL A 107 -37.64 -35.81 -15.15
N LEU A 108 -37.25 -35.16 -14.04
CA LEU A 108 -36.27 -35.67 -13.08
C LEU A 108 -36.77 -36.93 -12.34
N GLU A 109 -37.96 -36.84 -11.75
CA GLU A 109 -38.50 -37.84 -10.83
C GLU A 109 -39.31 -38.95 -11.53
N GLY A 110 -39.95 -38.65 -12.67
CA GLY A 110 -40.82 -39.60 -13.38
C GLY A 110 -42.23 -39.69 -12.80
N THR A 111 -42.91 -40.81 -13.05
CA THR A 111 -44.22 -41.19 -12.47
C THR A 111 -44.29 -42.71 -12.29
N GLU A 112 -45.40 -43.21 -11.76
CA GLU A 112 -45.69 -44.65 -11.71
C GLU A 112 -45.82 -45.30 -13.12
N GLU A 113 -46.07 -44.51 -14.18
CA GLU A 113 -46.19 -44.99 -15.57
C GLU A 113 -44.88 -44.90 -16.38
N TYR A 114 -43.89 -44.09 -15.95
CA TYR A 114 -42.62 -43.95 -16.66
C TYR A 114 -41.47 -43.47 -15.77
N LEU A 115 -40.28 -44.01 -16.01
CA LEU A 115 -39.07 -43.74 -15.25
C LEU A 115 -38.59 -42.29 -15.45
N GLY A 116 -38.11 -41.64 -14.39
CA GLY A 116 -37.48 -40.31 -14.43
C GLY A 116 -36.01 -40.35 -14.88
N VAL A 117 -35.45 -39.25 -15.39
CA VAL A 117 -34.04 -39.25 -15.87
C VAL A 117 -33.04 -39.62 -14.77
N LEU A 118 -33.36 -39.41 -13.49
CA LEU A 118 -32.50 -39.82 -12.37
C LEU A 118 -32.45 -41.35 -12.22
N ALA A 119 -33.59 -42.03 -12.20
CA ALA A 119 -33.61 -43.49 -12.13
C ALA A 119 -33.08 -44.13 -13.43
N VAL A 120 -33.28 -43.48 -14.60
CA VAL A 120 -32.62 -43.91 -15.85
C VAL A 120 -31.09 -43.85 -15.76
N ILE A 121 -30.51 -42.84 -15.09
CA ILE A 121 -29.07 -42.74 -14.87
C ILE A 121 -28.55 -43.92 -14.03
N ASP A 122 -29.24 -44.26 -12.94
CA ASP A 122 -28.80 -45.28 -12.00
C ASP A 122 -29.00 -46.70 -12.56
N GLU A 123 -30.22 -47.04 -12.98
CA GLU A 123 -30.56 -48.35 -13.54
C GLU A 123 -29.81 -48.61 -14.84
N TYR A 124 -29.88 -47.67 -15.80
CA TYR A 124 -29.28 -47.83 -17.14
C TYR A 124 -27.81 -47.38 -17.21
N SER A 125 -27.17 -47.14 -16.07
CA SER A 125 -25.73 -46.83 -15.91
C SER A 125 -24.81 -47.60 -16.89
N GLY A 126 -23.96 -46.85 -17.61
CA GLY A 126 -23.06 -47.36 -18.66
C GLY A 126 -23.63 -47.38 -20.09
N THR A 127 -24.92 -47.05 -20.27
CA THR A 127 -25.56 -46.85 -21.58
C THR A 127 -25.41 -45.43 -22.12
N ASP A 128 -25.67 -45.25 -23.42
CA ASP A 128 -25.71 -43.96 -24.07
C ASP A 128 -26.98 -43.17 -23.71
N VAL A 129 -28.09 -43.86 -23.43
CA VAL A 129 -29.31 -43.30 -22.83
C VAL A 129 -29.04 -42.71 -21.44
N ALA A 130 -28.35 -43.44 -20.55
CA ALA A 130 -27.99 -42.91 -19.22
C ALA A 130 -27.05 -41.70 -19.33
N ASN A 131 -26.13 -41.72 -20.30
CA ASN A 131 -25.29 -40.56 -20.62
C ASN A 131 -26.11 -39.33 -21.07
N LEU A 132 -27.02 -39.48 -22.04
CA LEU A 132 -27.90 -38.38 -22.47
C LEU A 132 -28.83 -37.91 -21.33
N SER A 133 -29.19 -38.80 -20.42
CA SER A 133 -30.00 -38.49 -19.24
C SER A 133 -29.25 -37.58 -18.24
N TYR A 134 -27.92 -37.65 -18.13
CA TYR A 134 -27.13 -36.67 -17.37
C TYR A 134 -27.27 -35.25 -17.94
N TYR A 135 -27.29 -35.08 -19.26
CA TYR A 135 -27.53 -33.77 -19.89
C TYR A 135 -28.93 -33.24 -19.54
N LYS A 136 -29.97 -34.07 -19.74
CA LYS A 136 -31.36 -33.70 -19.43
C LYS A 136 -31.57 -33.37 -17.96
N ALA A 137 -31.00 -34.15 -17.04
CA ALA A 137 -31.02 -33.88 -15.61
C ALA A 137 -30.34 -32.55 -15.29
N GLY A 138 -29.17 -32.29 -15.88
CA GLY A 138 -28.44 -31.03 -15.72
C GLY A 138 -29.25 -29.79 -16.14
N ILE A 139 -29.85 -29.82 -17.34
CA ILE A 139 -30.73 -28.74 -17.82
C ILE A 139 -31.97 -28.60 -16.92
N SER A 140 -32.54 -29.70 -16.44
CA SER A 140 -33.71 -29.67 -15.55
C SER A 140 -33.40 -29.03 -14.19
N PHE A 141 -32.28 -29.42 -13.56
CA PHE A 141 -31.80 -28.81 -12.33
C PHE A 141 -31.46 -27.32 -12.50
N PHE A 142 -30.84 -26.93 -13.62
CA PHE A 142 -30.54 -25.52 -13.90
C PHE A 142 -31.81 -24.66 -13.94
N ASN A 143 -32.86 -25.11 -14.65
CA ASN A 143 -34.12 -24.39 -14.71
C ASN A 143 -34.85 -24.35 -13.35
N LEU A 144 -34.69 -25.40 -12.52
CA LEU A 144 -35.16 -25.44 -11.13
C LEU A 144 -34.26 -24.67 -10.13
N ARG A 145 -33.27 -23.90 -10.61
CA ARG A 145 -32.31 -23.09 -9.82
C ARG A 145 -31.42 -23.91 -8.88
N LYS A 146 -31.26 -25.20 -9.16
CA LYS A 146 -30.42 -26.17 -8.45
C LYS A 146 -29.04 -26.27 -9.12
N TYR A 147 -28.27 -25.19 -8.99
CA TYR A 147 -27.09 -24.97 -9.84
C TYR A 147 -25.92 -25.93 -9.53
N ASP A 148 -25.68 -26.29 -8.27
CA ASP A 148 -24.61 -27.25 -7.94
C ASP A 148 -24.99 -28.68 -8.40
N GLU A 149 -26.26 -29.10 -8.29
CA GLU A 149 -26.73 -30.36 -8.88
C GLU A 149 -26.65 -30.34 -10.42
N ALA A 150 -27.00 -29.21 -11.05
CA ALA A 150 -26.87 -29.04 -12.50
C ALA A 150 -25.42 -29.21 -12.97
N ILE A 151 -24.47 -28.55 -12.31
CA ILE A 151 -23.03 -28.68 -12.59
C ILE A 151 -22.55 -30.14 -12.38
N SER A 152 -23.05 -30.81 -11.34
CA SER A 152 -22.72 -32.21 -11.04
C SER A 152 -23.17 -33.18 -12.15
N CYS A 153 -24.37 -32.99 -12.69
CA CYS A 153 -24.89 -33.78 -13.80
C CYS A 153 -24.20 -33.46 -15.13
N LEU A 154 -24.08 -32.17 -15.49
CA LEU A 154 -23.48 -31.76 -16.77
C LEU A 154 -22.00 -32.13 -16.89
N LYS A 155 -21.25 -32.21 -15.78
CA LYS A 155 -19.86 -32.71 -15.73
C LYS A 155 -19.73 -34.22 -15.97
N LYS A 156 -20.80 -35.00 -15.83
CA LYS A 156 -20.82 -36.45 -16.08
C LYS A 156 -21.29 -36.81 -17.50
N PHE A 157 -21.78 -35.85 -18.27
CA PHE A 157 -22.20 -36.04 -19.65
C PHE A 157 -21.01 -35.97 -20.61
N ASP A 158 -20.81 -37.04 -21.39
CA ASP A 158 -19.93 -37.06 -22.56
C ASP A 158 -20.75 -36.85 -23.84
N SER A 159 -20.47 -35.76 -24.57
CA SER A 159 -21.11 -35.48 -25.86
C SER A 159 -20.56 -36.30 -27.03
N LYS A 160 -19.52 -37.13 -26.82
CA LYS A 160 -18.93 -38.04 -27.83
C LYS A 160 -18.47 -37.37 -29.13
N GLY A 161 -18.15 -36.08 -29.07
CA GLY A 161 -17.78 -35.26 -30.23
C GLY A 161 -18.93 -34.51 -30.89
N ASP A 162 -20.17 -34.59 -30.38
CA ASP A 162 -21.26 -33.71 -30.82
C ASP A 162 -20.92 -32.24 -30.53
N ALA A 163 -20.73 -31.49 -31.61
CA ALA A 163 -20.28 -30.10 -31.60
C ALA A 163 -21.28 -29.13 -30.93
N LEU A 164 -22.57 -29.47 -30.92
CA LEU A 164 -23.63 -28.62 -30.38
C LEU A 164 -23.91 -28.99 -28.92
N LEU A 165 -24.17 -30.26 -28.62
CA LEU A 165 -24.44 -30.75 -27.26
C LEU A 165 -23.25 -30.53 -26.31
N GLY A 166 -22.01 -30.75 -26.77
CA GLY A 166 -20.82 -30.51 -25.96
C GLY A 166 -20.62 -29.02 -25.63
N SER A 167 -20.75 -28.16 -26.64
CA SER A 167 -20.64 -26.71 -26.47
C SER A 167 -21.78 -26.16 -25.59
N LEU A 168 -23.03 -26.62 -25.79
CA LEU A 168 -24.18 -26.24 -24.95
C LEU A 168 -24.07 -26.76 -23.51
N SER A 169 -23.54 -27.96 -23.27
CA SER A 169 -23.31 -28.46 -21.91
C SER A 169 -22.31 -27.56 -21.16
N LEU A 170 -21.18 -27.25 -21.80
CA LEU A 170 -20.17 -26.34 -21.24
C LEU A 170 -20.72 -24.93 -21.00
N MET A 171 -21.57 -24.41 -21.89
CA MET A 171 -22.28 -23.13 -21.67
C MET A 171 -23.21 -23.19 -20.46
N ASN A 172 -24.01 -24.25 -20.28
CA ASN A 172 -24.93 -24.36 -19.14
C ASN A 172 -24.19 -24.57 -17.81
N ILE A 173 -23.02 -25.21 -17.81
CA ILE A 173 -22.10 -25.21 -16.65
C ILE A 173 -21.63 -23.78 -16.36
N GLY A 174 -21.22 -23.03 -17.39
CA GLY A 174 -20.83 -21.62 -17.26
C GLY A 174 -21.94 -20.74 -16.69
N ASP A 175 -23.17 -20.87 -17.22
CA ASP A 175 -24.37 -20.19 -16.72
C ASP A 175 -24.65 -20.54 -15.26
N SER A 176 -24.51 -21.81 -14.87
CA SER A 176 -24.70 -22.27 -13.49
C SER A 176 -23.68 -21.63 -12.54
N PHE A 177 -22.41 -21.52 -12.95
CA PHE A 177 -21.38 -20.81 -12.16
C PHE A 177 -21.68 -19.31 -12.04
N VAL A 178 -22.13 -18.65 -13.10
CA VAL A 178 -22.54 -17.23 -13.06
C VAL A 178 -23.73 -17.00 -12.13
N GLN A 179 -24.72 -17.90 -12.08
CA GLN A 179 -25.83 -17.82 -11.12
C GLN A 179 -25.39 -18.06 -9.66
N LEU A 180 -24.20 -18.63 -9.43
CA LEU A 180 -23.57 -18.82 -8.12
C LEU A 180 -22.54 -17.72 -7.77
N ASP A 181 -22.50 -16.60 -8.51
CA ASP A 181 -21.54 -15.49 -8.39
C ASP A 181 -20.05 -15.90 -8.60
N LYS A 182 -19.84 -17.06 -9.24
CA LYS A 182 -18.54 -17.66 -9.55
C LYS A 182 -18.10 -17.28 -10.97
N LEU A 183 -17.80 -16.01 -11.16
CA LEU A 183 -17.55 -15.40 -12.47
C LEU A 183 -16.27 -15.93 -13.15
N GLU A 184 -15.23 -16.26 -12.40
CA GLU A 184 -13.97 -16.79 -12.95
C GLU A 184 -14.17 -18.20 -13.54
N GLU A 185 -14.81 -19.11 -12.79
CA GLU A 185 -15.17 -20.43 -13.29
C GLU A 185 -16.15 -20.34 -14.46
N GLY A 186 -17.17 -19.48 -14.36
CA GLY A 186 -18.13 -19.25 -15.46
C GLY A 186 -17.43 -18.84 -16.76
N LEU A 187 -16.49 -17.89 -16.69
CA LEU A 187 -15.67 -17.45 -17.81
C LEU A 187 -14.76 -18.56 -18.36
N GLU A 188 -14.21 -19.42 -17.50
CA GLU A 188 -13.42 -20.58 -17.91
C GLU A 188 -14.27 -21.59 -18.70
N TYR A 189 -15.51 -21.85 -18.27
CA TYR A 189 -16.42 -22.76 -18.96
C TYR A 189 -16.95 -22.21 -20.29
N TYR A 190 -17.18 -20.89 -20.43
CA TYR A 190 -17.45 -20.30 -21.75
C TYR A 190 -16.24 -20.37 -22.69
N LYS A 191 -15.02 -20.14 -22.19
CA LYS A 191 -13.79 -20.34 -22.99
C LYS A 191 -13.65 -21.80 -23.46
N LYS A 192 -13.96 -22.77 -22.59
CA LYS A 192 -14.05 -24.20 -22.95
C LYS A 192 -15.12 -24.45 -24.02
N ALA A 193 -16.30 -23.86 -23.90
CA ALA A 193 -17.40 -24.00 -24.88
C ALA A 193 -17.04 -23.46 -26.27
N VAL A 194 -16.26 -22.37 -26.34
CA VAL A 194 -15.70 -21.80 -27.58
C VAL A 194 -14.59 -22.69 -28.16
N ALA A 195 -13.71 -23.20 -27.32
CA ALA A 195 -12.61 -24.07 -27.74
C ALA A 195 -13.04 -25.51 -28.11
N TYR A 196 -14.24 -25.93 -27.69
CA TYR A 196 -14.74 -27.30 -27.87
C TYR A 196 -14.94 -27.66 -29.35
N ASN A 197 -15.64 -26.81 -30.11
CA ASN A 197 -15.79 -26.96 -31.55
C ASN A 197 -16.21 -25.61 -32.18
N ASN A 198 -15.77 -25.32 -33.41
CA ASN A 198 -16.00 -24.06 -34.10
C ASN A 198 -17.40 -23.99 -34.76
N ASN A 199 -18.45 -24.14 -33.94
CA ASN A 199 -19.85 -24.17 -34.36
C ASN A 199 -20.43 -22.75 -34.48
N THR A 200 -20.96 -22.40 -35.66
CA THR A 200 -21.57 -21.09 -35.96
C THR A 200 -22.78 -20.74 -35.10
N LEU A 201 -23.44 -21.72 -34.46
CA LEU A 201 -24.59 -21.49 -33.58
C LEU A 201 -24.19 -21.17 -32.14
N SER A 202 -23.33 -21.98 -31.51
CA SER A 202 -23.00 -21.85 -30.09
C SER A 202 -21.84 -20.90 -29.81
N VAL A 203 -20.83 -20.85 -30.68
CA VAL A 203 -19.61 -20.05 -30.45
C VAL A 203 -19.89 -18.55 -30.32
N PRO A 204 -20.75 -17.90 -31.14
CA PRO A 204 -21.06 -16.49 -30.97
C PRO A 204 -21.76 -16.18 -29.63
N VAL A 205 -22.63 -17.08 -29.16
CA VAL A 205 -23.35 -16.92 -27.89
C VAL A 205 -22.40 -17.16 -26.71
N ALA A 206 -21.52 -18.16 -26.79
CA ALA A 206 -20.49 -18.41 -25.79
C ALA A 206 -19.48 -17.25 -25.70
N LEU A 207 -19.05 -16.69 -26.83
CA LEU A 207 -18.21 -15.48 -26.89
C LEU A 207 -18.92 -14.25 -26.30
N PHE A 208 -20.20 -14.05 -26.59
CA PHE A 208 -20.98 -12.95 -26.02
C PHE A 208 -21.09 -13.06 -24.49
N LYS A 209 -21.45 -14.25 -23.96
CA LYS A 209 -21.49 -14.50 -22.51
C LYS A 209 -20.11 -14.37 -21.85
N ALA A 210 -19.06 -14.88 -22.49
CA ALA A 210 -17.68 -14.70 -22.02
C ALA A 210 -17.29 -13.21 -21.98
N GLY A 211 -17.70 -12.41 -22.97
CA GLY A 211 -17.47 -10.97 -23.02
C GLY A 211 -18.18 -10.22 -21.87
N GLN A 212 -19.45 -10.56 -21.60
CA GLN A 212 -20.19 -9.99 -20.47
C GLN A 212 -19.53 -10.33 -19.13
N VAL A 213 -19.25 -11.61 -18.87
CA VAL A 213 -18.65 -12.05 -17.60
C VAL A 213 -17.21 -11.54 -17.42
N ALA A 214 -16.42 -11.43 -18.50
CA ALA A 214 -15.11 -10.81 -18.44
C ALA A 214 -15.19 -9.30 -18.14
N LEU A 215 -16.21 -8.60 -18.66
CA LEU A 215 -16.47 -7.19 -18.34
C LEU A 215 -16.88 -7.05 -16.87
N ASP A 216 -17.78 -7.90 -16.35
CA ASP A 216 -18.22 -7.85 -14.96
C ASP A 216 -17.13 -8.22 -13.96
N LEU A 217 -16.28 -9.19 -14.30
CA LEU A 217 -15.06 -9.49 -13.54
C LEU A 217 -14.09 -8.29 -13.57
N ALA A 218 -13.90 -7.64 -14.72
CA ALA A 218 -13.09 -6.41 -14.83
C ALA A 218 -13.74 -5.20 -14.14
N ASN A 219 -15.06 -5.19 -13.95
CA ASN A 219 -15.79 -4.23 -13.13
C ASN A 219 -15.46 -4.46 -11.65
N GLN A 220 -15.61 -5.70 -11.15
CA GLN A 220 -15.29 -6.07 -9.78
C GLN A 220 -13.78 -5.89 -9.44
N ILE A 221 -12.86 -6.20 -10.35
CA ILE A 221 -11.41 -6.05 -10.15
C ILE A 221 -11.05 -4.56 -9.98
N ALA A 222 -11.35 -3.70 -10.97
CA ALA A 222 -11.02 -2.28 -10.90
C ALA A 222 -11.78 -1.54 -9.77
N ALA A 223 -12.99 -2.01 -9.42
CA ALA A 223 -13.68 -1.53 -8.23
C ALA A 223 -12.87 -1.74 -6.93
N GLY A 224 -12.00 -2.75 -6.88
CA GLY A 224 -11.08 -2.96 -5.74
C GLY A 224 -9.92 -1.97 -5.68
N GLU A 225 -9.48 -1.43 -6.82
CA GLU A 225 -8.45 -0.39 -6.88
C GLU A 225 -9.00 0.96 -6.43
N VAL A 226 -10.22 1.30 -6.88
CA VAL A 226 -10.91 2.57 -6.58
C VAL A 226 -11.60 2.56 -5.21
N VAL A 227 -12.28 1.47 -4.84
CA VAL A 227 -13.12 1.35 -3.64
C VAL A 227 -12.54 0.30 -2.70
N GLN A 228 -11.56 0.72 -1.91
CA GLN A 228 -10.85 -0.17 -0.96
C GLN A 228 -11.56 -0.32 0.40
N ARG A 229 -12.42 0.63 0.78
CA ARG A 229 -13.06 0.71 2.12
C ARG A 229 -14.23 1.72 2.15
N PRO A 230 -15.10 1.68 3.17
CA PRO A 230 -16.18 2.66 3.39
C PRO A 230 -15.75 4.14 3.25
N ALA A 231 -14.58 4.52 3.77
CA ALA A 231 -14.10 5.90 3.67
C ALA A 231 -13.86 6.37 2.21
N SER A 232 -13.50 5.47 1.29
CA SER A 232 -13.36 5.80 -0.14
C SER A 232 -14.73 6.14 -0.77
N VAL A 233 -15.77 5.39 -0.40
CA VAL A 233 -17.16 5.67 -0.84
C VAL A 233 -17.61 7.03 -0.31
N VAL A 234 -17.37 7.31 0.98
CA VAL A 234 -17.70 8.59 1.61
C VAL A 234 -16.99 9.75 0.90
N LYS A 235 -15.70 9.62 0.58
CA LYS A 235 -14.96 10.64 -0.18
C LYS A 235 -15.63 10.97 -1.51
N GLU A 236 -15.80 10.00 -2.39
CA GLU A 236 -16.27 10.27 -3.75
C GLU A 236 -17.73 10.75 -3.77
N LEU A 237 -18.58 10.29 -2.84
CA LEU A 237 -19.95 10.82 -2.70
C LEU A 237 -19.99 12.27 -2.19
N LEU A 238 -19.16 12.62 -1.19
CA LEU A 238 -19.07 14.01 -0.71
C LEU A 238 -18.41 14.94 -1.74
N GLU A 239 -17.37 14.49 -2.45
CA GLU A 239 -16.77 15.25 -3.55
C GLU A 239 -17.78 15.47 -4.70
N ASN A 240 -18.65 14.50 -5.01
CA ASN A 240 -19.74 14.65 -5.96
C ASN A 240 -20.81 15.66 -5.51
N ALA A 241 -21.23 15.61 -4.25
CA ALA A 241 -22.19 16.57 -3.68
C ALA A 241 -21.65 18.02 -3.71
N ILE A 242 -20.33 18.21 -3.52
CA ILE A 242 -19.68 19.53 -3.66
C ILE A 242 -19.64 19.96 -5.14
N ASP A 243 -19.23 19.07 -6.06
CA ASP A 243 -19.23 19.34 -7.51
C ASP A 243 -20.66 19.66 -8.04
N ALA A 244 -21.71 19.17 -7.37
CA ALA A 244 -23.12 19.49 -7.63
C ALA A 244 -23.59 20.87 -7.13
N LYS A 245 -22.69 21.67 -6.52
CA LYS A 245 -22.91 23.02 -5.96
C LYS A 245 -23.92 23.06 -4.79
N SER A 246 -23.90 22.04 -3.96
CA SER A 246 -24.76 21.91 -2.77
C SER A 246 -24.37 22.90 -1.65
N LYS A 247 -25.36 23.39 -0.91
CA LYS A 247 -25.23 24.24 0.28
C LYS A 247 -25.41 23.46 1.58
N THR A 248 -26.01 22.27 1.51
CA THR A 248 -26.28 21.38 2.64
C THR A 248 -25.97 19.96 2.23
N ILE A 249 -25.09 19.28 2.97
CA ILE A 249 -24.67 17.90 2.71
C ILE A 249 -24.81 17.09 4.01
N LYS A 250 -25.58 16.01 3.97
CA LYS A 250 -25.89 15.12 5.09
C LYS A 250 -25.33 13.73 4.82
N LEU A 251 -24.31 13.34 5.58
CA LEU A 251 -23.77 11.99 5.64
C LEU A 251 -24.51 11.18 6.73
N ILE A 252 -24.98 9.98 6.40
CA ILE A 252 -25.60 9.03 7.31
C ILE A 252 -24.87 7.70 7.17
N VAL A 253 -24.39 7.16 8.29
CA VAL A 253 -23.61 5.92 8.33
C VAL A 253 -24.25 4.93 9.31
N LYS A 254 -24.35 3.67 8.90
CA LYS A 254 -24.64 2.56 9.81
C LYS A 254 -23.50 1.53 9.80
N ASP A 255 -23.15 1.06 10.99
CA ASP A 255 -22.19 -0.03 11.23
C ASP A 255 -20.86 0.23 10.52
N ALA A 256 -20.28 1.40 10.81
CA ALA A 256 -19.06 1.93 10.17
C ALA A 256 -19.05 1.90 8.62
N GLY A 257 -20.23 1.98 8.00
CA GLY A 257 -20.40 1.99 6.55
C GLY A 257 -20.42 0.62 5.89
N LYS A 258 -20.49 -0.47 6.66
CA LYS A 258 -20.68 -1.84 6.15
C LYS A 258 -22.14 -2.05 5.71
N THR A 259 -23.09 -1.58 6.53
CA THR A 259 -24.54 -1.74 6.29
C THR A 259 -25.10 -0.62 5.42
N LEU A 260 -24.77 0.65 5.73
CA LEU A 260 -25.26 1.83 5.00
C LEU A 260 -24.23 2.96 5.00
N ILE A 261 -24.01 3.54 3.82
CA ILE A 261 -23.42 4.87 3.61
C ILE A 261 -24.40 5.65 2.74
N GLN A 262 -25.04 6.68 3.28
CA GLN A 262 -25.93 7.54 2.52
C GLN A 262 -25.44 8.99 2.56
N VAL A 263 -25.35 9.61 1.38
CA VAL A 263 -25.13 11.06 1.25
C VAL A 263 -26.38 11.67 0.64
N VAL A 264 -26.90 12.71 1.30
CA VAL A 264 -28.04 13.52 0.84
C VAL A 264 -27.58 14.96 0.68
N ASP A 265 -27.85 15.57 -0.48
CA ASP A 265 -27.48 16.93 -0.83
C ASP A 265 -28.65 17.75 -1.42
N ASP A 266 -28.54 19.08 -1.33
CA ASP A 266 -29.47 20.06 -1.92
C ASP A 266 -28.95 20.68 -3.23
N GLY A 267 -28.10 19.93 -3.95
CA GLY A 267 -27.39 20.36 -5.15
C GLY A 267 -28.28 20.51 -6.39
N ARG A 268 -27.66 20.53 -7.57
CA ARG A 268 -28.40 20.66 -8.85
C ARG A 268 -29.31 19.47 -9.21
N GLY A 269 -29.08 18.29 -8.60
CA GLY A 269 -29.73 17.03 -8.97
C GLY A 269 -29.25 16.46 -10.31
N MET A 270 -29.94 15.43 -10.80
CA MET A 270 -29.70 14.79 -12.11
C MET A 270 -31.00 14.63 -12.90
N SER A 271 -30.92 14.70 -14.23
CA SER A 271 -32.06 14.34 -15.10
C SER A 271 -32.33 12.82 -15.09
N ILE A 272 -33.48 12.39 -15.60
CA ILE A 272 -33.84 10.96 -15.70
C ILE A 272 -32.77 10.16 -16.47
N THR A 273 -32.20 10.75 -17.53
CA THR A 273 -31.12 10.16 -18.33
C THR A 273 -29.79 10.18 -17.59
N ASP A 274 -29.42 11.30 -16.95
CA ASP A 274 -28.15 11.40 -16.21
C ASP A 274 -28.13 10.48 -14.99
N ALA A 275 -29.25 10.36 -14.27
CA ALA A 275 -29.41 9.49 -13.11
C ALA A 275 -29.13 8.02 -13.45
N ARG A 276 -29.47 7.58 -14.66
CA ARG A 276 -29.12 6.26 -15.19
C ARG A 276 -27.66 6.21 -15.66
N MET A 277 -27.23 7.14 -16.50
CA MET A 277 -25.88 7.14 -17.07
C MET A 277 -24.76 7.35 -16.03
N ALA A 278 -25.04 7.98 -14.88
CA ALA A 278 -24.06 8.25 -13.84
C ALA A 278 -23.41 7.00 -13.23
N PHE A 279 -23.99 5.81 -13.42
CA PHE A 279 -23.44 4.53 -12.97
C PHE A 279 -22.72 3.74 -14.07
N GLU A 280 -22.77 4.21 -15.33
CA GLU A 280 -22.04 3.62 -16.45
C GLU A 280 -20.55 4.03 -16.41
N ARG A 281 -19.68 3.21 -16.99
CA ARG A 281 -18.24 3.52 -17.05
C ARG A 281 -17.94 4.68 -18.00
N HIS A 282 -16.99 5.52 -17.59
CA HIS A 282 -16.50 6.71 -18.30
C HIS A 282 -17.57 7.79 -18.53
N ALA A 283 -18.75 7.67 -17.92
CA ALA A 283 -19.80 8.68 -17.97
C ALA A 283 -19.46 9.85 -17.03
N THR A 284 -19.32 11.06 -17.58
CA THR A 284 -18.97 12.25 -16.81
C THR A 284 -19.61 13.50 -17.40
N SER A 285 -20.07 14.42 -16.53
CA SER A 285 -20.57 15.75 -16.92
C SER A 285 -19.59 16.86 -16.57
N LYS A 286 -18.35 16.51 -16.21
CA LYS A 286 -17.35 17.42 -15.60
C LYS A 286 -16.22 17.82 -16.56
N ILE A 287 -15.98 17.03 -17.60
CA ILE A 287 -15.05 17.29 -18.71
C ILE A 287 -15.73 16.87 -20.03
N LYS A 288 -15.33 17.49 -21.15
CA LYS A 288 -15.83 17.21 -22.50
C LYS A 288 -14.72 17.17 -23.55
N ALA A 289 -13.66 17.94 -23.38
CA ALA A 289 -12.52 18.03 -24.29
C ALA A 289 -11.20 17.73 -23.56
N ASN A 290 -10.12 17.52 -24.31
CA ASN A 290 -8.81 17.20 -23.72
C ASN A 290 -8.21 18.41 -22.97
N GLU A 291 -8.55 19.62 -23.39
CA GLU A 291 -8.14 20.88 -22.76
C GLU A 291 -8.70 21.05 -21.34
N ASP A 292 -9.85 20.44 -21.03
CA ASP A 292 -10.47 20.47 -19.70
C ASP A 292 -9.60 19.74 -18.66
N LEU A 293 -8.82 18.73 -19.08
CA LEU A 293 -7.93 17.96 -18.22
C LEU A 293 -6.79 18.81 -17.63
N PHE A 294 -6.42 19.91 -18.31
CA PHE A 294 -5.41 20.86 -17.88
C PHE A 294 -5.99 22.07 -17.12
N ASN A 295 -7.32 22.13 -16.95
CA ASN A 295 -8.03 23.23 -16.29
C ASN A 295 -9.04 22.69 -15.24
N LEU A 296 -8.67 21.61 -14.54
CA LEU A 296 -9.54 20.88 -13.60
C LEU A 296 -9.99 21.73 -12.40
N THR A 297 -11.23 22.22 -12.47
CA THR A 297 -11.91 22.95 -11.38
C THR A 297 -12.82 22.05 -10.53
N THR A 298 -13.11 20.82 -10.98
CA THR A 298 -13.94 19.83 -10.27
C THR A 298 -13.11 18.79 -9.53
N LYS A 299 -13.66 18.22 -8.46
CA LYS A 299 -12.95 17.24 -7.62
C LYS A 299 -12.83 15.87 -8.28
N GLY A 300 -13.92 15.42 -8.93
CA GLY A 300 -13.92 14.26 -9.82
C GLY A 300 -13.83 14.67 -11.29
N PHE A 301 -13.41 13.74 -12.17
CA PHE A 301 -13.46 13.93 -13.63
C PHE A 301 -13.63 12.62 -14.42
N ARG A 302 -12.94 11.54 -14.05
CA ARG A 302 -12.81 10.28 -14.83
C ARG A 302 -14.10 9.49 -15.17
N GLY A 303 -15.22 9.73 -14.50
CA GLY A 303 -16.47 8.99 -14.76
C GLY A 303 -16.47 7.52 -14.32
N GLU A 304 -15.68 7.17 -13.29
CA GLU A 304 -15.48 5.77 -12.85
C GLU A 304 -16.00 5.49 -11.43
N ALA A 305 -16.11 6.50 -10.57
CA ALA A 305 -16.33 6.28 -9.13
C ALA A 305 -17.66 5.60 -8.80
N LEU A 306 -18.78 6.08 -9.36
CA LEU A 306 -20.11 5.50 -9.11
C LEU A 306 -20.26 4.11 -9.73
N ALA A 307 -19.71 3.88 -10.92
CA ALA A 307 -19.62 2.57 -11.58
C ALA A 307 -18.84 1.56 -10.70
N SER A 308 -17.69 1.97 -10.15
CA SER A 308 -16.90 1.15 -9.23
C SER A 308 -17.60 0.87 -7.91
N ILE A 309 -18.38 1.81 -7.36
CA ILE A 309 -19.16 1.58 -6.13
C ILE A 309 -20.31 0.60 -6.38
N VAL A 310 -21.06 0.75 -7.49
CA VAL A 310 -22.25 -0.07 -7.76
C VAL A 310 -21.91 -1.52 -8.15
N ALA A 311 -20.72 -1.77 -8.69
CA ALA A 311 -20.23 -3.13 -8.96
C ALA A 311 -20.03 -3.98 -7.70
N VAL A 312 -19.89 -3.34 -6.51
CA VAL A 312 -19.59 -4.01 -5.23
C VAL A 312 -20.57 -3.66 -4.10
N SER A 313 -21.76 -3.16 -4.44
CA SER A 313 -22.79 -2.76 -3.46
C SER A 313 -24.20 -2.80 -4.05
N GLN A 314 -25.20 -2.57 -3.20
CA GLN A 314 -26.58 -2.29 -3.62
C GLN A 314 -26.82 -0.79 -3.47
N ILE A 315 -27.17 -0.08 -4.54
CA ILE A 315 -27.40 1.37 -4.53
C ILE A 315 -28.88 1.69 -4.70
N GLU A 316 -29.35 2.66 -3.90
CA GLU A 316 -30.61 3.36 -4.09
C GLU A 316 -30.31 4.86 -4.32
N LEU A 317 -30.58 5.34 -5.53
CA LEU A 317 -30.50 6.76 -5.90
C LEU A 317 -31.91 7.34 -5.92
N ASN A 318 -32.12 8.48 -5.24
CA ASN A 318 -33.29 9.32 -5.40
C ASN A 318 -32.83 10.75 -5.73
N THR A 319 -33.32 11.38 -6.81
CA THR A 319 -32.85 12.71 -7.24
C THR A 319 -33.91 13.49 -8.02
N ALA A 320 -33.91 14.81 -7.85
CA ALA A 320 -34.73 15.75 -8.63
C ALA A 320 -33.94 17.01 -8.98
N VAL A 321 -34.18 17.53 -10.19
CA VAL A 321 -33.69 18.84 -10.65
C VAL A 321 -34.57 19.94 -10.07
N ALA A 322 -34.05 21.17 -9.94
CA ALA A 322 -34.77 22.30 -9.34
C ALA A 322 -36.15 22.58 -9.95
N ASP A 323 -36.29 22.34 -11.26
CA ASP A 323 -37.43 22.78 -12.07
C ASP A 323 -38.49 21.67 -12.28
N ASN A 324 -38.35 20.53 -11.60
CA ASN A 324 -39.32 19.42 -11.70
C ASN A 324 -39.56 18.76 -10.32
N PRO A 325 -40.79 18.75 -9.78
CA PRO A 325 -41.12 18.08 -8.52
C PRO A 325 -41.14 16.55 -8.63
N ILE A 326 -41.12 15.99 -9.85
CA ILE A 326 -40.98 14.55 -10.10
C ILE A 326 -39.50 14.23 -10.27
N GLY A 327 -38.92 13.62 -9.24
CA GLY A 327 -37.60 13.00 -9.29
C GLY A 327 -37.64 11.55 -9.78
N THR A 328 -36.45 10.95 -9.88
CA THR A 328 -36.26 9.54 -10.25
C THR A 328 -35.71 8.75 -9.06
N LEU A 329 -36.32 7.61 -8.76
CA LEU A 329 -35.80 6.58 -7.88
C LEU A 329 -35.22 5.45 -8.74
N ILE A 330 -33.94 5.11 -8.56
CA ILE A 330 -33.26 4.00 -9.24
C ILE A 330 -32.67 3.06 -8.19
N LYS A 331 -32.94 1.76 -8.30
CA LYS A 331 -32.33 0.71 -7.48
C LYS A 331 -31.42 -0.14 -8.38
N ILE A 332 -30.19 -0.38 -7.94
CA ILE A 332 -29.14 -1.05 -8.73
C ILE A 332 -28.38 -2.02 -7.82
N GLU A 333 -28.12 -3.24 -8.29
CA GLU A 333 -27.43 -4.29 -7.54
C GLU A 333 -26.34 -4.90 -8.42
N GLY A 334 -25.06 -4.78 -8.03
CA GLY A 334 -23.95 -5.35 -8.81
C GLY A 334 -23.94 -4.85 -10.26
N SER A 335 -24.01 -3.52 -10.45
CA SER A 335 -24.19 -2.83 -11.75
C SER A 335 -25.51 -3.10 -12.50
N LYS A 336 -26.36 -4.04 -12.09
CA LYS A 336 -27.64 -4.33 -12.75
C LYS A 336 -28.77 -3.47 -12.16
N ILE A 337 -29.43 -2.67 -13.01
CA ILE A 337 -30.63 -1.91 -12.60
C ILE A 337 -31.78 -2.89 -12.32
N THR A 338 -32.37 -2.82 -11.13
CA THR A 338 -33.47 -3.68 -10.70
C THR A 338 -34.83 -2.99 -10.72
N SER A 339 -34.87 -1.66 -10.51
CA SER A 339 -36.06 -0.83 -10.72
C SER A 339 -35.69 0.61 -11.04
N GLN A 340 -36.53 1.25 -11.86
CA GLN A 340 -36.51 2.69 -12.14
C GLN A 340 -37.95 3.19 -12.05
N GLU A 341 -38.20 4.10 -11.09
CA GLU A 341 -39.53 4.55 -10.67
C GLU A 341 -39.56 6.09 -10.57
N ASN A 342 -40.72 6.70 -10.81
CA ASN A 342 -40.92 8.12 -10.53
C ASN A 342 -41.11 8.33 -9.02
N SER A 343 -40.52 9.40 -8.48
CA SER A 343 -40.40 9.62 -7.03
C SER A 343 -40.64 11.09 -6.68
N VAL A 344 -41.33 11.35 -5.56
CA VAL A 344 -41.45 12.72 -5.02
C VAL A 344 -40.31 12.94 -4.04
N THR A 345 -39.35 13.79 -4.41
CA THR A 345 -38.19 14.13 -3.58
C THR A 345 -37.91 15.63 -3.71
N PRO A 346 -37.42 16.31 -2.65
CA PRO A 346 -36.86 17.65 -2.81
C PRO A 346 -35.70 17.65 -3.83
N LYS A 347 -35.45 18.82 -4.41
CA LYS A 347 -34.28 19.13 -5.24
C LYS A 347 -32.98 18.62 -4.62
N GLY A 348 -32.14 18.01 -5.46
CA GLY A 348 -30.81 17.54 -5.08
C GLY A 348 -30.68 16.03 -5.29
N THR A 349 -29.86 15.39 -4.44
CA THR A 349 -29.47 13.99 -4.63
C THR A 349 -29.44 13.26 -3.30
N SER A 350 -29.97 12.03 -3.24
CA SER A 350 -29.78 11.07 -2.16
C SER A 350 -29.24 9.79 -2.76
N ILE A 351 -27.96 9.47 -2.48
CA ILE A 351 -27.34 8.20 -2.86
C ILE A 351 -27.15 7.39 -1.57
N ALA A 352 -27.85 6.26 -1.47
CA ALA A 352 -27.74 5.30 -0.38
C ALA A 352 -27.03 4.02 -0.88
N VAL A 353 -25.77 3.85 -0.48
CA VAL A 353 -24.96 2.66 -0.73
C VAL A 353 -25.17 1.68 0.44
N LYS A 354 -25.74 0.52 0.14
CA LYS A 354 -26.10 -0.54 1.09
C LYS A 354 -25.21 -1.76 0.90
N ASN A 355 -24.92 -2.48 1.99
CA ASN A 355 -24.22 -3.76 1.99
C ASN A 355 -22.91 -3.76 1.17
N LEU A 356 -21.95 -2.91 1.55
CA LEU A 356 -20.68 -2.79 0.83
C LEU A 356 -19.90 -4.12 0.85
N PHE A 357 -19.41 -4.53 -0.32
CA PHE A 357 -18.72 -5.80 -0.58
C PHE A 357 -19.56 -7.07 -0.36
N TYR A 358 -20.89 -7.01 -0.52
CA TYR A 358 -21.76 -8.19 -0.36
C TYR A 358 -21.40 -9.36 -1.30
N ASN A 359 -21.09 -9.05 -2.56
CA ASN A 359 -20.65 -9.97 -3.63
C ASN A 359 -19.11 -10.16 -3.69
N THR A 360 -18.35 -9.55 -2.78
CA THR A 360 -16.89 -9.73 -2.70
C THR A 360 -16.47 -10.10 -1.28
N PRO A 361 -16.83 -11.30 -0.78
CA PRO A 361 -16.69 -11.67 0.64
C PRO A 361 -15.25 -11.59 1.16
N ALA A 362 -14.25 -11.89 0.32
CA ALA A 362 -12.83 -11.73 0.68
C ALA A 362 -12.48 -10.27 1.04
N ARG A 363 -13.01 -9.28 0.31
CA ARG A 363 -12.82 -7.85 0.64
C ARG A 363 -13.60 -7.46 1.89
N ARG A 364 -14.82 -7.96 2.06
CA ARG A 364 -15.65 -7.75 3.25
C ARG A 364 -14.95 -8.24 4.53
N ASN A 365 -14.24 -9.36 4.45
CA ASN A 365 -13.44 -9.94 5.53
C ASN A 365 -12.11 -9.20 5.77
N PHE A 366 -11.62 -8.41 4.81
CA PHE A 366 -10.37 -7.64 4.95
C PHE A 366 -10.56 -6.29 5.68
N LEU A 367 -11.80 -5.78 5.72
CA LEU A 367 -12.20 -4.61 6.50
C LEU A 367 -11.82 -4.76 7.98
N LYS A 368 -11.43 -3.66 8.62
CA LYS A 368 -11.07 -3.67 10.03
C LYS A 368 -12.30 -3.61 10.93
N SER A 369 -12.06 -3.60 12.24
CA SER A 369 -13.12 -3.42 13.24
C SER A 369 -13.82 -2.08 13.04
N ASP A 370 -15.08 -2.01 13.43
CA ASP A 370 -15.97 -0.89 13.08
C ASP A 370 -15.44 0.45 13.61
N GLY A 371 -14.80 0.48 14.77
CA GLY A 371 -14.13 1.68 15.30
C GLY A 371 -12.97 2.19 14.44
N VAL A 372 -12.28 1.32 13.68
CA VAL A 372 -11.19 1.71 12.76
C VAL A 372 -11.76 2.23 11.45
N GLU A 373 -12.75 1.57 10.85
CA GLU A 373 -13.38 2.05 9.62
C GLU A 373 -14.19 3.34 9.87
N LEU A 374 -14.88 3.46 11.02
CA LEU A 374 -15.55 4.69 11.44
C LEU A 374 -14.55 5.83 11.63
N LYS A 375 -13.38 5.57 12.22
CA LYS A 375 -12.32 6.58 12.30
C LYS A 375 -11.88 7.03 10.91
N HIS A 376 -11.68 6.10 9.96
CA HIS A 376 -11.33 6.47 8.60
C HIS A 376 -12.42 7.28 7.88
N ILE A 377 -13.70 6.99 8.13
CA ILE A 377 -14.82 7.81 7.66
C ILE A 377 -14.76 9.23 8.26
N ILE A 378 -14.53 9.35 9.58
CA ILE A 378 -14.43 10.64 10.27
C ILE A 378 -13.24 11.45 9.76
N ASP A 379 -12.06 10.83 9.64
CA ASP A 379 -10.85 11.45 9.07
C ASP A 379 -11.13 12.04 7.68
N GLU A 380 -11.90 11.33 6.84
CA GLU A 380 -12.21 11.74 5.46
C GLU A 380 -13.33 12.78 5.39
N PHE A 381 -14.39 12.65 6.19
CA PHE A 381 -15.41 13.68 6.37
C PHE A 381 -14.78 15.01 6.84
N GLN A 382 -13.78 14.97 7.74
CA GLN A 382 -13.04 16.15 8.15
C GLN A 382 -12.20 16.75 7.01
N ARG A 383 -11.47 15.94 6.23
CA ARG A 383 -10.71 16.41 5.05
C ARG A 383 -11.59 17.10 4.01
N VAL A 384 -12.83 16.64 3.84
CA VAL A 384 -13.79 17.21 2.89
C VAL A 384 -14.55 18.40 3.47
N ALA A 385 -14.91 18.41 4.76
CA ALA A 385 -15.69 19.50 5.37
C ALA A 385 -14.84 20.72 5.77
N LEU A 386 -13.54 20.56 6.06
CA LEU A 386 -12.64 21.66 6.43
C LEU A 386 -12.50 22.76 5.35
N PRO A 387 -12.16 22.44 4.08
CA PRO A 387 -11.92 23.45 3.04
C PRO A 387 -13.22 24.01 2.41
N HIS A 388 -14.40 23.68 2.95
CA HIS A 388 -15.70 24.19 2.47
C HIS A 388 -16.48 24.89 3.59
N PRO A 389 -15.96 26.02 4.11
CA PRO A 389 -16.59 26.80 5.19
C PRO A 389 -18.01 27.31 4.87
N ASP A 390 -18.36 27.45 3.59
CA ASP A 390 -19.65 27.97 3.12
C ASP A 390 -20.79 26.94 3.09
N ILE A 391 -20.47 25.64 3.24
CA ILE A 391 -21.42 24.52 3.13
C ILE A 391 -21.81 24.00 4.52
N ASN A 392 -23.10 23.77 4.75
CA ASN A 392 -23.58 23.08 5.94
C ASN A 392 -23.30 21.58 5.81
N PHE A 393 -22.52 20.98 6.72
CA PHE A 393 -22.29 19.53 6.74
C PHE A 393 -22.89 18.90 8.00
N ARG A 394 -23.62 17.80 7.86
CA ARG A 394 -24.02 16.96 9.01
C ARG A 394 -23.56 15.53 8.84
N MET A 395 -23.19 14.88 9.94
CA MET A 395 -22.83 13.47 9.98
C MET A 395 -23.62 12.76 11.08
N TYR A 396 -24.28 11.65 10.73
CA TYR A 396 -24.97 10.76 11.66
C TYR A 396 -24.32 9.37 11.65
N HIS A 397 -24.16 8.76 12.81
CA HIS A 397 -23.69 7.38 12.97
C HIS A 397 -24.65 6.59 13.87
N ASN A 398 -25.16 5.47 13.35
CA ASN A 398 -26.13 4.61 14.05
C ASN A 398 -27.35 5.38 14.64
N GLY A 399 -27.76 6.46 13.97
CA GLY A 399 -28.88 7.34 14.37
C GLY A 399 -28.46 8.61 15.12
N SER A 400 -27.36 8.58 15.87
CA SER A 400 -26.85 9.73 16.63
C SER A 400 -26.18 10.77 15.72
N GLU A 401 -26.41 12.06 15.99
CA GLU A 401 -25.68 13.16 15.34
C GLU A 401 -24.25 13.24 15.91
N VAL A 402 -23.24 13.18 15.03
CA VAL A 402 -21.81 13.21 15.40
C VAL A 402 -21.18 14.56 15.07
N PHE A 403 -21.57 15.16 13.94
CA PHE A 403 -21.16 16.51 13.55
C PHE A 403 -22.34 17.27 12.97
N ASN A 404 -22.43 18.56 13.31
CA ASN A 404 -23.39 19.50 12.75
C ASN A 404 -22.64 20.83 12.52
N LEU A 405 -22.10 20.96 11.31
CA LEU A 405 -21.15 21.99 10.93
C LEU A 405 -21.86 23.06 10.09
N ILE A 406 -22.22 24.16 10.73
CA ILE A 406 -22.94 25.29 10.15
C ILE A 406 -21.99 26.16 9.33
N LYS A 407 -22.48 26.70 8.20
CA LYS A 407 -21.73 27.67 7.38
C LYS A 407 -21.22 28.85 8.22
N ASP A 408 -19.90 29.04 8.21
CA ASP A 408 -19.16 30.02 9.00
C ASP A 408 -17.70 30.03 8.50
N SER A 409 -16.98 31.11 8.78
CA SER A 409 -15.55 31.31 8.59
C SER A 409 -14.69 30.06 8.85
N PHE A 410 -13.58 29.92 8.11
CA PHE A 410 -12.64 28.79 8.24
C PHE A 410 -12.14 28.58 9.69
N LYS A 411 -11.93 29.66 10.46
CA LYS A 411 -11.60 29.57 11.90
C LYS A 411 -12.69 28.83 12.68
N ARG A 412 -13.95 29.23 12.49
CA ARG A 412 -15.10 28.61 13.16
C ARG A 412 -15.36 27.19 12.65
N ARG A 413 -15.12 26.90 11.36
CA ARG A 413 -15.16 25.53 10.82
C ARG A 413 -14.19 24.59 11.55
N ILE A 414 -12.95 25.02 11.78
CA ILE A 414 -11.95 24.28 12.58
C ILE A 414 -12.45 24.08 14.02
N ILE A 415 -13.01 25.12 14.64
CA ILE A 415 -13.51 25.05 16.03
C ILE A 415 -14.72 24.11 16.16
N GLN A 416 -15.63 24.10 15.17
CA GLN A 416 -16.79 23.20 15.15
C GLN A 416 -16.37 21.71 14.98
N ILE A 417 -15.25 21.44 14.30
CA ILE A 417 -14.73 20.08 14.10
C ILE A 417 -13.88 19.59 15.27
N PHE A 418 -12.98 20.43 15.81
CA PHE A 418 -12.01 20.06 16.85
C PHE A 418 -12.33 20.63 18.25
N GLY A 419 -13.55 21.15 18.43
CA GLY A 419 -14.10 21.66 19.68
C GLY A 419 -13.55 23.01 20.16
N ASN A 420 -14.33 23.68 21.01
CA ASN A 420 -14.05 25.03 21.54
C ASN A 420 -12.65 25.20 22.17
N LYS A 421 -12.08 24.13 22.76
CA LYS A 421 -10.71 24.12 23.30
C LYS A 421 -9.62 24.38 22.25
N THR A 422 -9.96 24.41 20.96
CA THR A 422 -9.03 24.67 19.86
C THR A 422 -8.90 26.17 19.53
N GLU A 423 -9.87 27.02 19.87
CA GLU A 423 -9.82 28.45 19.52
C GLU A 423 -8.57 29.17 20.09
N GLY A 424 -8.24 28.95 21.37
CA GLY A 424 -7.08 29.57 22.01
C GLY A 424 -5.70 29.06 21.53
N LYS A 425 -5.66 27.99 20.73
CA LYS A 425 -4.44 27.40 20.16
C LYS A 425 -4.04 28.03 18.84
N LEU A 426 -5.00 28.58 18.08
CA LEU A 426 -4.83 29.01 16.70
C LEU A 426 -4.10 30.36 16.61
N VAL A 427 -3.11 30.42 15.73
CA VAL A 427 -2.38 31.61 15.29
C VAL A 427 -2.72 31.82 13.82
N SER A 428 -3.11 33.04 13.43
CA SER A 428 -3.52 33.32 12.05
C SER A 428 -2.32 33.30 11.11
N LEU A 429 -2.48 32.67 9.94
CA LEU A 429 -1.51 32.65 8.84
C LEU A 429 -2.16 33.27 7.60
N GLY A 430 -1.49 34.24 6.99
CA GLY A 430 -1.97 34.89 5.76
C GLY A 430 -0.87 35.66 5.05
N GLU A 431 -0.59 35.29 3.80
CA GLU A 431 0.49 35.86 2.99
C GLU A 431 0.03 35.85 1.52
N LYS A 432 0.29 36.91 0.75
CA LYS A 432 -0.10 36.98 -0.67
C LYS A 432 1.10 37.39 -1.52
N THR A 433 1.48 36.55 -2.46
CA THR A 433 2.55 36.83 -3.44
C THR A 433 1.97 36.90 -4.85
N SER A 434 2.83 37.02 -5.87
CA SER A 434 2.45 36.94 -7.28
C SER A 434 2.06 35.52 -7.72
N ILE A 435 2.66 34.48 -7.15
CA ILE A 435 2.47 33.08 -7.56
C ILE A 435 1.39 32.35 -6.75
N LEU A 436 1.11 32.78 -5.52
CA LEU A 436 0.19 32.09 -4.62
C LEU A 436 -0.39 33.00 -3.53
N LYS A 437 -1.49 32.54 -2.93
CA LYS A 437 -2.06 33.11 -1.71
C LYS A 437 -2.14 32.03 -0.63
N LEU A 438 -1.48 32.27 0.49
CA LEU A 438 -1.57 31.46 1.71
C LEU A 438 -2.67 32.03 2.61
N SER A 439 -3.44 31.12 3.20
CA SER A 439 -4.38 31.45 4.27
C SER A 439 -4.54 30.27 5.23
N GLY A 440 -4.84 30.54 6.50
CA GLY A 440 -5.18 29.49 7.46
C GLY A 440 -4.65 29.75 8.86
N PHE A 441 -4.26 28.68 9.56
CA PHE A 441 -3.85 28.74 10.96
C PHE A 441 -2.75 27.73 11.29
N VAL A 442 -1.88 28.10 12.23
CA VAL A 442 -0.94 27.16 12.90
C VAL A 442 -1.22 27.13 14.40
N TYR A 443 -0.79 26.09 15.12
CA TYR A 443 -0.86 26.06 16.58
C TYR A 443 0.32 26.75 17.24
N LYS A 444 0.08 27.41 18.37
CA LYS A 444 1.15 27.86 19.28
C LYS A 444 2.04 26.67 19.69
N PRO A 445 3.38 26.82 19.81
CA PRO A 445 4.32 25.75 20.14
C PRO A 445 3.98 24.97 21.42
N GLU A 446 3.37 25.64 22.41
CA GLU A 446 2.86 25.04 23.65
C GLU A 446 1.93 23.83 23.44
N PHE A 447 1.16 23.83 22.34
CA PHE A 447 0.18 22.79 22.02
C PHE A 447 0.71 21.72 21.04
N ALA A 448 2.00 21.73 20.73
CA ALA A 448 2.66 20.71 19.92
C ALA A 448 2.61 19.32 20.58
N ARG A 449 2.47 18.26 19.77
CA ARG A 449 2.27 16.88 20.26
C ARG A 449 3.35 15.92 19.78
N LYS A 450 3.58 14.84 20.52
CA LYS A 450 4.57 13.78 20.18
C LYS A 450 4.14 12.87 19.02
N HIS A 451 2.90 12.97 18.58
CA HIS A 451 2.33 12.20 17.46
C HIS A 451 1.78 13.19 16.42
N LYS A 452 1.72 12.77 15.15
CA LYS A 452 1.07 13.54 14.07
C LYS A 452 -0.37 13.85 14.49
N GLY A 453 -0.63 15.12 14.77
CA GLY A 453 -1.91 15.63 15.28
C GLY A 453 -2.79 16.15 14.15
N GLU A 454 -3.54 17.22 14.43
CA GLU A 454 -4.28 17.97 13.41
C GLU A 454 -3.31 18.66 12.43
N GLN A 455 -3.03 18.02 11.30
CA GLN A 455 -2.08 18.47 10.27
C GLN A 455 -2.73 18.40 8.89
N PHE A 456 -3.11 19.57 8.36
CA PHE A 456 -3.89 19.68 7.12
C PHE A 456 -3.29 20.72 6.18
N PHE A 457 -3.02 20.27 4.94
CA PHE A 457 -2.75 21.12 3.79
C PHE A 457 -3.90 21.01 2.80
N PHE A 458 -4.32 22.14 2.23
CA PHE A 458 -5.34 22.21 1.18
C PHE A 458 -4.79 23.03 0.00
N VAL A 459 -4.96 22.56 -1.22
CA VAL A 459 -4.61 23.27 -2.46
C VAL A 459 -5.87 23.40 -3.28
N ASN A 460 -6.31 24.62 -3.59
CA ASN A 460 -7.56 24.88 -4.32
C ASN A 460 -8.74 24.04 -3.76
N ASN A 461 -8.87 24.04 -2.43
CA ASN A 461 -9.86 23.29 -1.64
C ASN A 461 -9.80 21.74 -1.76
N ARG A 462 -8.69 21.15 -2.21
CA ARG A 462 -8.39 19.70 -2.14
C ARG A 462 -7.33 19.42 -1.06
N PHE A 463 -7.60 18.47 -0.17
CA PHE A 463 -6.64 18.01 0.84
C PHE A 463 -5.43 17.33 0.19
N ILE A 464 -4.22 17.70 0.62
CA ILE A 464 -2.97 17.05 0.22
C ILE A 464 -2.13 16.59 1.41
N LYS A 465 -1.18 15.69 1.14
CA LYS A 465 -0.07 15.34 2.02
C LYS A 465 1.23 15.74 1.33
N SER A 466 2.03 16.61 1.95
CA SER A 466 3.40 16.90 1.51
C SER A 466 4.33 16.83 2.70
N SER A 467 5.29 15.89 2.66
CA SER A 467 6.38 15.83 3.63
C SER A 467 7.31 17.04 3.50
N TYR A 468 7.41 17.62 2.31
CA TYR A 468 8.24 18.79 2.01
C TYR A 468 7.67 20.06 2.64
N PHE A 469 6.37 20.34 2.48
CA PHE A 469 5.73 21.46 3.18
C PHE A 469 5.61 21.23 4.70
N HIS A 470 5.46 19.98 5.14
CA HIS A 470 5.58 19.66 6.57
C HIS A 470 6.97 20.02 7.12
N HIS A 471 8.03 19.75 6.36
CA HIS A 471 9.40 20.17 6.71
C HIS A 471 9.56 21.69 6.72
N ALA A 472 8.93 22.43 5.80
CA ALA A 472 8.91 23.90 5.81
C ALA A 472 8.34 24.45 7.12
N ILE A 473 7.22 23.89 7.59
CA ILE A 473 6.61 24.26 8.87
C ILE A 473 7.51 23.85 10.05
N MET A 474 8.06 22.64 10.07
CA MET A 474 8.99 22.23 11.13
C MET A 474 10.20 23.17 11.24
N GLY A 475 10.78 23.59 10.11
CA GLY A 475 11.87 24.57 10.04
C GLY A 475 11.45 26.03 10.31
N ALA A 476 10.15 26.34 10.33
CA ALA A 476 9.64 27.62 10.82
C ALA A 476 9.50 27.64 12.36
N PHE A 477 9.20 26.48 12.94
CA PHE A 477 9.08 26.23 14.39
C PHE A 477 10.42 25.81 15.07
N GLU A 478 11.52 25.83 14.32
CA GLU A 478 12.89 25.57 14.78
C GLU A 478 13.26 26.47 15.98
N GLY A 479 13.83 25.88 17.03
CA GLY A 479 14.11 26.57 18.31
C GLY A 479 12.90 26.79 19.25
N LEU A 480 11.66 26.69 18.75
CA LEU A 480 10.45 26.93 19.54
C LEU A 480 9.76 25.65 20.05
N LEU A 481 10.12 24.48 19.51
CA LEU A 481 9.49 23.19 19.85
C LEU A 481 10.30 22.38 20.85
N ARG A 482 9.59 21.66 21.73
CA ARG A 482 10.17 20.63 22.58
C ARG A 482 10.60 19.42 21.74
N GLU A 483 11.65 18.73 22.17
CA GLU A 483 12.15 17.50 21.54
C GLU A 483 11.03 16.54 21.11
N LYS A 484 11.07 16.12 19.84
CA LYS A 484 10.16 15.11 19.26
C LYS A 484 8.68 15.50 19.34
N THR A 485 8.37 16.80 19.41
CA THR A 485 7.01 17.33 19.22
C THR A 485 6.84 17.91 17.81
N GLN A 486 5.60 17.95 17.33
CA GLN A 486 5.22 18.56 16.06
C GLN A 486 4.03 19.50 16.26
N PRO A 487 3.95 20.62 15.51
CA PRO A 487 2.82 21.53 15.57
C PRO A 487 1.61 20.91 14.84
N GLY A 488 0.44 21.43 15.17
CA GLY A 488 -0.75 21.28 14.33
C GLY A 488 -0.91 22.49 13.42
N TYR A 489 -1.54 22.30 12.26
CA TYR A 489 -1.71 23.34 11.25
C TYR A 489 -2.87 23.03 10.30
N PHE A 490 -3.46 24.10 9.76
CA PHE A 490 -4.56 24.11 8.79
C PHE A 490 -4.24 25.16 7.74
N VAL A 491 -3.53 24.79 6.68
CA VAL A 491 -2.99 25.73 5.68
C VAL A 491 -3.64 25.50 4.33
N ASN A 492 -4.15 26.56 3.71
CA ASN A 492 -4.75 26.58 2.39
C ASN A 492 -3.88 27.39 1.42
N PHE A 493 -3.51 26.77 0.30
CA PHE A 493 -2.83 27.36 -0.84
C PHE A 493 -3.85 27.61 -1.96
N GLU A 494 -3.90 28.83 -2.45
CA GLU A 494 -4.68 29.24 -3.62
C GLU A 494 -3.68 29.60 -4.74
N VAL A 495 -3.73 28.83 -5.83
CA VAL A 495 -2.75 28.83 -6.94
C VAL A 495 -3.48 28.67 -8.28
N ASP A 496 -2.87 29.10 -9.40
CA ASP A 496 -3.42 28.82 -10.74
C ASP A 496 -3.48 27.29 -10.98
N PRO A 497 -4.63 26.70 -11.36
CA PRO A 497 -4.72 25.29 -11.72
C PRO A 497 -3.72 24.81 -12.77
N LYS A 498 -3.14 25.70 -13.59
CA LYS A 498 -2.16 25.37 -14.63
C LYS A 498 -0.75 25.10 -14.11
N THR A 499 -0.37 25.66 -12.97
CA THR A 499 0.98 25.49 -12.39
C THR A 499 1.08 24.28 -11.43
N ILE A 500 0.05 23.42 -11.44
CA ILE A 500 -0.05 22.21 -10.63
C ILE A 500 -0.50 20.98 -11.43
N ASP A 501 0.13 19.83 -11.17
CA ASP A 501 -0.36 18.52 -11.64
C ASP A 501 -1.00 17.76 -10.47
N ILE A 502 -2.23 17.31 -10.67
CA ILE A 502 -3.10 16.64 -9.70
C ILE A 502 -3.28 15.14 -10.03
N ASN A 503 -2.77 14.66 -11.17
CA ASN A 503 -3.03 13.32 -11.70
C ASN A 503 -1.91 12.29 -11.37
N ILE A 504 -1.07 12.59 -10.38
CA ILE A 504 0.15 11.83 -10.05
C ILE A 504 -0.14 10.52 -9.29
N HIS A 505 -1.02 10.57 -8.29
CA HIS A 505 -1.30 9.44 -7.40
C HIS A 505 -2.79 9.05 -7.44
N PRO A 506 -3.17 7.75 -7.46
CA PRO A 506 -4.56 7.31 -7.60
C PRO A 506 -5.56 7.94 -6.60
N THR A 507 -5.14 8.17 -5.35
CA THR A 507 -5.97 8.81 -4.31
C THR A 507 -6.12 10.33 -4.47
N LYS A 508 -5.35 10.96 -5.37
CA LYS A 508 -5.28 12.42 -5.60
C LYS A 508 -4.93 13.23 -4.33
N THR A 509 -4.14 12.63 -3.42
CA THR A 509 -3.67 13.29 -2.18
C THR A 509 -2.27 13.90 -2.30
N GLU A 510 -1.67 13.81 -3.48
CA GLU A 510 -0.34 14.33 -3.81
C GLU A 510 -0.49 15.18 -5.08
N ILE A 511 0.18 16.34 -5.09
CA ILE A 511 0.14 17.34 -6.14
C ILE A 511 1.58 17.81 -6.35
N LYS A 512 2.00 17.94 -7.61
CA LYS A 512 3.29 18.54 -7.98
C LYS A 512 3.06 19.98 -8.39
N PHE A 513 3.97 20.85 -7.99
CA PHE A 513 3.95 22.27 -8.35
C PHE A 513 5.09 22.54 -9.33
N GLU A 514 4.94 23.59 -10.15
CA GLU A 514 6.01 24.12 -10.98
C GLU A 514 7.11 24.75 -10.11
N ASP A 515 6.76 25.70 -9.23
CA ASP A 515 7.68 26.47 -8.38
C ASP A 515 7.79 25.97 -6.91
N GLU A 516 7.83 24.65 -6.66
CA GLU A 516 7.69 24.09 -5.31
C GLU A 516 8.70 24.66 -4.27
N GLN A 517 9.91 25.02 -4.69
CA GLN A 517 10.94 25.65 -3.83
C GLN A 517 10.56 27.07 -3.38
N ILE A 518 9.89 27.84 -4.23
CA ILE A 518 9.43 29.20 -3.88
C ILE A 518 8.25 29.07 -2.90
N ILE A 519 7.32 28.14 -3.15
CA ILE A 519 6.21 27.83 -2.24
C ILE A 519 6.71 27.44 -0.84
N TYR A 520 7.71 26.56 -0.76
CA TYR A 520 8.37 26.16 0.49
C TYR A 520 8.94 27.37 1.24
N THR A 521 9.63 28.27 0.53
CA THR A 521 10.27 29.45 1.13
C THR A 521 9.23 30.46 1.63
N VAL A 522 8.20 30.74 0.83
CA VAL A 522 7.07 31.60 1.22
C VAL A 522 6.33 31.04 2.43
N LEU A 523 6.07 29.72 2.47
CA LEU A 523 5.45 29.05 3.61
C LEU A 523 6.30 29.14 4.89
N LYS A 524 7.61 28.86 4.80
CA LYS A 524 8.52 28.96 5.96
C LYS A 524 8.57 30.39 6.52
N SER A 525 8.65 31.39 5.64
CA SER A 525 8.65 32.81 6.03
C SER A 525 7.32 33.26 6.64
N ALA A 526 6.19 32.96 6.00
CA ALA A 526 4.86 33.33 6.48
C ALA A 526 4.55 32.74 7.87
N VAL A 527 4.97 31.49 8.13
CA VAL A 527 4.82 30.87 9.46
C VAL A 527 5.75 31.51 10.50
N LYS A 528 7.02 31.81 10.17
CA LYS A 528 7.91 32.56 11.09
C LYS A 528 7.35 33.95 11.42
N HIS A 529 6.87 34.67 10.41
CA HIS A 529 6.22 35.97 10.55
C HIS A 529 4.99 35.90 11.46
N SER A 530 4.12 34.90 11.25
CA SER A 530 2.92 34.65 12.07
C SER A 530 3.24 34.31 13.53
N LEU A 531 4.33 33.57 13.80
CA LEU A 531 4.78 33.29 15.17
C LEU A 531 5.39 34.53 15.84
N GLY A 532 6.11 35.36 15.09
CA GLY A 532 6.66 36.63 15.58
C GLY A 532 5.57 37.65 15.96
N GLN A 533 4.58 37.87 15.09
CA GLN A 533 3.51 38.87 15.30
C GLN A 533 2.72 38.67 16.61
N TYR A 534 2.55 37.43 17.07
CA TYR A 534 1.77 37.11 18.27
C TYR A 534 2.64 37.01 19.54
N ASN A 535 3.90 37.49 19.48
CA ASN A 535 4.89 37.46 20.55
C ASN A 535 5.12 36.06 21.16
N ILE A 536 5.06 35.02 20.31
CA ILE A 536 5.22 33.61 20.67
C ILE A 536 6.71 33.22 20.77
N ALA A 537 7.57 33.96 20.07
CA ALA A 537 8.99 34.08 20.40
C ALA A 537 9.18 35.29 21.32
N PRO A 538 10.16 35.29 22.24
CA PRO A 538 10.46 36.46 23.05
C PRO A 538 10.89 37.63 22.14
N SER A 539 10.19 38.75 22.25
CA SER A 539 10.54 39.99 21.56
C SER A 539 11.90 40.48 22.05
N LEU A 540 12.87 40.62 21.14
CA LEU A 540 14.10 41.37 21.40
C LEU A 540 13.72 42.85 21.56
N ASP A 541 13.65 43.30 22.81
CA ASP A 541 13.38 44.70 23.14
C ASP A 541 14.67 45.53 22.98
N PHE A 542 14.70 46.35 21.93
CA PHE A 542 15.79 47.29 21.67
C PHE A 542 15.62 48.65 22.38
N SER A 543 14.53 48.87 23.12
CA SER A 543 14.14 50.22 23.56
C SER A 543 14.88 50.75 24.79
N THR A 544 15.32 49.89 25.72
CA THR A 544 16.08 50.32 26.92
C THR A 544 17.18 49.34 27.31
N ASN A 545 18.37 49.52 26.72
CA ASN A 545 19.56 48.79 27.15
C ASN A 545 20.10 49.39 28.47
N LYS A 546 19.64 48.89 29.63
CA LYS A 546 19.97 49.41 30.97
C LYS A 546 21.48 49.48 31.29
N SER A 547 22.31 48.76 30.53
CA SER A 547 23.77 48.84 30.58
C SER A 547 24.34 50.18 30.08
N LEU A 548 23.54 51.03 29.43
CA LEU A 548 23.92 52.36 28.92
C LEU A 548 23.38 53.52 29.77
N GLU A 549 22.66 53.26 30.87
CA GLU A 549 22.31 54.31 31.83
C GLU A 549 23.56 54.75 32.60
N ILE A 550 24.12 55.92 32.24
CA ILE A 550 25.26 56.51 32.95
C ILE A 550 24.85 56.75 34.41
N PRO A 551 25.55 56.14 35.41
CA PRO A 551 25.19 56.35 36.81
C PRO A 551 25.30 57.84 37.17
N TYR A 552 24.25 58.40 37.78
CA TYR A 552 24.13 59.84 38.10
C TYR A 552 25.36 60.45 38.81
N SER A 553 26.15 59.62 39.52
CA SER A 553 27.43 59.97 40.15
C SER A 553 28.58 60.36 39.20
N TYR A 554 28.41 60.22 37.88
CA TYR A 554 29.42 60.59 36.86
C TYR A 554 29.16 61.94 36.19
N ASN A 555 27.97 62.52 36.32
CA ASN A 555 27.52 63.66 35.52
C ASN A 555 28.35 64.95 35.68
N ASN A 556 29.14 65.05 36.77
CA ASN A 556 29.99 66.21 37.10
C ASN A 556 31.50 65.88 37.17
N LYS A 557 31.97 64.74 36.66
CA LYS A 557 33.41 64.39 36.69
C LYS A 557 34.15 64.82 35.42
N VAL A 558 35.12 65.72 35.59
CA VAL A 558 36.02 66.15 34.50
C VAL A 558 36.86 64.95 34.02
N PRO A 559 36.86 64.59 32.72
CA PRO A 559 37.60 63.45 32.22
C PRO A 559 39.12 63.72 32.27
N GLN A 560 39.90 62.78 32.81
CA GLN A 560 41.35 62.82 32.78
C GLN A 560 41.92 61.92 31.68
N ILE A 561 42.93 62.42 30.97
CA ILE A 561 43.59 61.72 29.87
C ILE A 561 44.42 60.54 30.45
N PRO A 562 44.23 59.30 29.96
CA PRO A 562 44.97 58.15 30.48
C PRO A 562 46.46 58.25 30.13
N LYS A 563 47.33 58.13 31.15
CA LYS A 563 48.79 58.17 30.97
C LYS A 563 49.33 56.79 30.62
N LEU A 564 50.01 56.69 29.48
CA LEU A 564 50.63 55.46 28.97
C LEU A 564 51.69 54.91 29.96
N LYS A 565 51.40 53.76 30.60
CA LYS A 565 52.37 53.03 31.43
C LYS A 565 53.09 51.97 30.58
N VAL A 566 54.22 52.34 29.99
CA VAL A 566 55.12 51.38 29.33
C VAL A 566 55.91 50.61 30.40
N ASN A 567 55.82 49.27 30.38
CA ASN A 567 56.62 48.41 31.24
C ASN A 567 58.06 48.34 30.69
N LYS A 568 59.04 48.81 31.45
CA LYS A 568 60.46 48.85 31.04
C LYS A 568 61.16 47.49 31.13
N ASP A 569 60.61 46.56 31.89
CA ASP A 569 61.23 45.25 32.17
C ASP A 569 60.71 44.13 31.24
N TYR A 570 60.07 44.50 30.13
CA TYR A 570 59.54 43.55 29.14
C TYR A 570 60.65 43.04 28.21
N ASN A 571 61.23 41.89 28.55
CA ASN A 571 62.14 41.14 27.69
C ASN A 571 61.43 39.89 27.09
N PRO A 572 61.15 39.86 25.78
CA PRO A 572 60.40 38.77 25.15
C PRO A 572 61.21 37.48 24.88
N PHE A 573 62.51 37.43 25.20
CA PHE A 573 63.39 36.30 24.86
C PHE A 573 63.84 35.45 26.06
N ASN A 574 63.36 35.72 27.28
CA ASN A 574 63.85 35.05 28.49
C ASN A 574 63.05 33.78 28.84
N ASN A 575 63.38 32.65 28.19
CA ASN A 575 62.74 31.35 28.41
C ASN A 575 63.08 30.72 29.79
N LYS A 576 62.47 31.23 30.86
CA LYS A 576 62.36 30.53 32.16
C LYS A 576 60.91 30.51 32.64
N SER A 577 60.30 29.33 32.56
CA SER A 577 58.94 29.03 32.99
C SER A 577 58.76 29.29 34.48
N THR A 578 58.26 30.49 34.82
CA THR A 578 57.87 30.88 36.17
C THR A 578 56.37 31.22 36.14
N ARG A 579 55.57 30.53 36.96
CA ARG A 579 54.13 30.79 37.10
C ARG A 579 53.91 32.23 37.52
N ARG A 580 53.47 33.10 36.60
CA ARG A 580 52.94 34.41 36.95
C ARG A 580 51.58 34.21 37.62
N LYS A 581 51.43 34.71 38.84
CA LYS A 581 50.11 34.96 39.43
C LYS A 581 49.33 35.90 38.51
N GLU A 582 48.05 35.63 38.30
CA GLU A 582 47.20 36.58 37.57
C GLU A 582 47.15 37.92 38.30
N SER A 583 47.35 39.00 37.54
CA SER A 583 46.96 40.34 37.97
C SER A 583 45.47 40.50 37.68
N ASN A 584 44.65 40.60 38.73
CA ASN A 584 43.19 40.77 38.66
C ASN A 584 42.74 41.85 37.65
N TRP A 585 42.38 41.43 36.44
CA TRP A 585 41.78 42.28 35.39
C TRP A 585 40.26 42.11 35.34
N ASP A 586 39.74 40.98 35.80
CA ASP A 586 38.33 40.58 35.75
C ASP A 586 37.42 41.55 36.51
N SER A 587 37.93 42.10 37.62
CA SER A 587 37.25 43.14 38.40
C SER A 587 36.95 44.44 37.63
N LEU A 588 37.52 44.65 36.43
CA LEU A 588 37.21 45.78 35.57
C LEU A 588 36.17 45.48 34.48
N TYR A 589 35.84 44.21 34.20
CA TYR A 589 34.93 43.84 33.11
C TYR A 589 33.49 43.52 33.55
N HIS A 590 33.25 43.19 34.83
CA HIS A 590 31.90 42.93 35.36
C HIS A 590 30.88 44.08 35.25
N GLY A 591 31.27 45.27 34.76
CA GLY A 591 30.41 46.45 34.67
C GLY A 591 29.76 46.73 33.31
N LEU A 592 30.22 46.13 32.20
CA LEU A 592 29.82 46.56 30.84
C LEU A 592 29.57 45.40 29.86
N GLY A 593 28.39 44.77 30.02
CA GLY A 593 27.60 44.24 28.90
C GLY A 593 28.05 42.93 28.25
N GLU A 594 27.53 41.81 28.75
CA GLU A 594 27.49 40.57 27.97
C GLU A 594 26.30 40.56 27.01
N SER A 595 26.52 41.12 25.81
CA SER A 595 25.83 40.59 24.63
C SER A 595 26.35 39.18 24.38
N SER A 596 25.47 38.18 24.41
CA SER A 596 25.83 36.76 24.45
C SER A 596 26.58 36.27 23.20
N LYS A 597 27.91 36.38 23.22
CA LYS A 597 28.79 35.48 22.47
C LYS A 597 28.71 34.10 23.11
N ILE A 598 28.09 33.15 22.43
CA ILE A 598 28.28 31.73 22.74
C ILE A 598 29.58 31.31 22.07
N GLU A 599 30.71 31.59 22.72
CA GLU A 599 31.95 30.87 22.44
C GLU A 599 31.85 29.51 23.17
N ILE A 600 32.23 28.44 22.46
CA ILE A 600 31.88 27.06 22.84
C ILE A 600 32.94 26.53 23.82
N ASP A 601 32.77 26.82 25.10
CA ASP A 601 33.59 26.25 26.16
C ASP A 601 32.95 24.97 26.72
N SER A 602 33.11 23.85 25.99
CA SER A 602 32.63 22.54 26.44
C SER A 602 33.35 21.32 25.84
N GLU A 603 34.62 21.45 25.42
CA GLU A 603 35.40 20.32 24.86
C GLU A 603 36.69 19.96 25.63
N GLN A 604 37.15 20.76 26.61
CA GLN A 604 38.41 20.47 27.35
C GLN A 604 38.26 20.03 28.82
N GLU A 605 37.13 20.30 29.50
CA GLU A 605 36.97 19.85 30.90
C GLU A 605 36.65 18.35 31.04
N VAL A 606 35.99 17.73 30.07
CA VAL A 606 35.48 16.34 30.20
C VAL A 606 36.56 15.28 29.93
N SER A 607 37.56 15.58 29.09
CA SER A 607 38.67 14.68 28.74
C SER A 607 39.65 14.44 29.88
N SER A 608 39.74 15.39 30.82
CA SER A 608 40.70 15.35 31.95
C SER A 608 40.30 14.42 33.11
N ILE A 609 39.06 13.91 33.12
CA ILE A 609 38.48 13.19 34.27
C ILE A 609 39.02 11.74 34.39
N PHE A 610 39.56 11.16 33.31
CA PHE A 610 39.87 9.72 33.21
C PHE A 610 41.29 9.39 32.73
N GLU A 611 42.26 10.32 32.82
CA GLU A 611 43.68 9.99 32.57
C GLU A 611 44.27 9.07 33.65
N ASP A 612 43.69 9.07 34.86
CA ASP A 612 43.91 8.05 35.89
C ASP A 612 43.31 6.70 35.45
N LYS A 613 44.15 5.79 34.94
CA LYS A 613 43.73 4.45 34.45
C LYS A 613 43.24 3.48 35.54
N ASP A 614 43.27 3.85 36.81
CA ASP A 614 42.84 3.01 37.92
C ASP A 614 41.32 3.08 38.18
N LEU A 615 40.55 2.44 37.29
CA LEU A 615 39.18 2.01 37.58
C LEU A 615 39.21 0.85 38.60
N GLN A 616 39.48 1.16 39.87
CA GLN A 616 39.39 0.19 40.97
C GLN A 616 37.97 -0.38 41.07
N GLN A 617 37.82 -1.68 40.77
CA GLN A 617 36.60 -2.52 40.82
C GLN A 617 35.30 -1.77 41.18
N GLY A 618 34.81 -0.95 40.24
CA GLY A 618 33.65 -0.10 40.45
C GLY A 618 32.38 -0.90 40.73
N PHE A 619 31.64 -0.54 41.78
CA PHE A 619 30.38 -1.19 42.11
C PHE A 619 29.34 -0.88 41.02
N THR A 620 29.12 -1.83 40.10
CA THR A 620 28.07 -1.74 39.09
C THR A 620 26.73 -2.20 39.65
N PHE A 621 25.68 -1.43 39.37
CA PHE A 621 24.31 -1.78 39.74
C PHE A 621 23.28 -1.41 38.66
N GLN A 622 22.50 -2.39 38.22
CA GLN A 622 21.51 -2.20 37.18
C GLN A 622 20.17 -1.69 37.73
N ILE A 623 19.72 -0.54 37.24
CA ILE A 623 18.45 0.10 37.61
C ILE A 623 17.41 -0.17 36.51
N LYS A 624 16.33 -0.87 36.90
CA LYS A 624 15.15 -1.16 36.06
C LYS A 624 15.48 -1.74 34.68
N ASP A 625 16.46 -2.65 34.64
CA ASP A 625 16.93 -3.39 33.44
C ASP A 625 17.22 -2.49 32.22
N LYS A 626 17.69 -1.26 32.49
CA LYS A 626 17.80 -0.18 31.50
C LYS A 626 18.98 0.77 31.70
N TYR A 627 19.40 0.98 32.95
CA TYR A 627 20.53 1.83 33.30
C TYR A 627 21.52 1.06 34.16
N ILE A 628 22.80 1.36 34.05
CA ILE A 628 23.86 0.89 34.93
C ILE A 628 24.34 2.10 35.72
N LEU A 629 24.35 1.99 37.04
CA LEU A 629 24.98 2.94 37.95
C LEU A 629 26.41 2.47 38.22
N THR A 630 27.37 3.40 38.23
CA THR A 630 28.73 3.19 38.73
C THR A 630 29.23 4.41 39.50
N THR A 631 30.21 4.22 40.37
CA THR A 631 30.84 5.25 41.22
C THR A 631 32.11 5.80 40.59
N ILE A 632 32.32 7.12 40.66
CA ILE A 632 33.58 7.79 40.29
C ILE A 632 34.03 8.75 41.41
N LYS A 633 35.25 9.28 41.35
CA LYS A 633 35.83 10.13 42.41
C LYS A 633 35.00 11.39 42.72
N SER A 634 34.23 11.92 41.75
CA SER A 634 33.38 13.11 41.87
C SER A 634 31.90 12.83 42.22
N GLY A 635 31.46 11.57 42.22
CA GLY A 635 30.05 11.22 42.45
C GLY A 635 29.61 9.93 41.74
N LEU A 636 28.44 9.98 41.11
CA LEU A 636 27.78 8.84 40.48
C LEU A 636 27.60 9.03 38.97
N VAL A 637 27.78 7.98 38.18
CA VAL A 637 27.50 7.98 36.74
C VAL A 637 26.34 7.04 36.43
N VAL A 638 25.30 7.58 35.78
CA VAL A 638 24.13 6.84 35.30
C VAL A 638 24.26 6.60 33.79
N ILE A 639 24.60 5.38 33.41
CA ILE A 639 24.88 4.95 32.04
C ILE A 639 23.63 4.26 31.46
N ASN A 640 23.20 4.60 30.24
CA ASN A 640 22.09 3.87 29.59
C ASN A 640 22.62 2.69 28.77
N GLN A 641 22.39 1.46 29.23
CA GLN A 641 22.99 0.23 28.67
C GLN A 641 22.77 0.06 27.15
N ASN A 642 21.57 0.41 26.66
CA ASN A 642 21.23 0.30 25.23
C ASN A 642 22.02 1.28 24.36
N ARG A 643 22.25 2.51 24.84
CA ARG A 643 23.07 3.52 24.15
C ARG A 643 24.57 3.22 24.25
N ALA A 644 25.02 2.74 25.40
CA ALA A 644 26.40 2.33 25.62
C ALA A 644 26.80 1.24 24.63
N HIS A 645 26.01 0.16 24.58
CA HIS A 645 26.26 -0.96 23.68
C HIS A 645 26.04 -0.61 22.20
N GLN A 646 25.32 0.48 21.88
CA GLN A 646 25.26 1.03 20.51
C GLN A 646 26.54 1.77 20.11
N ARG A 647 27.18 2.48 21.04
CA ARG A 647 28.47 3.15 20.82
C ARG A 647 29.60 2.12 20.68
N VAL A 648 29.72 1.20 21.64
CA VAL A 648 30.72 0.11 21.62
C VAL A 648 30.66 -0.69 20.31
N LEU A 649 29.49 -1.24 19.98
CA LEU A 649 29.32 -2.00 18.74
C LEU A 649 29.55 -1.17 17.47
N TYR A 650 29.20 0.12 17.46
CA TYR A 650 29.42 0.95 16.27
C TYR A 650 30.91 1.18 16.01
N GLU A 651 31.72 1.45 17.04
CA GLU A 651 33.16 1.61 16.85
C GLU A 651 33.83 0.28 16.50
N GLN A 652 33.38 -0.84 17.10
CA GLN A 652 33.81 -2.18 16.72
C GLN A 652 33.49 -2.48 15.25
N PHE A 653 32.22 -2.43 14.84
CA PHE A 653 31.83 -2.71 13.44
C PHE A 653 32.48 -1.74 12.45
N LYS A 654 32.66 -0.47 12.81
CA LYS A 654 33.37 0.50 11.95
C LYS A 654 34.83 0.12 11.74
N LYS A 655 35.49 -0.44 12.76
CA LYS A 655 36.84 -0.99 12.66
C LYS A 655 36.87 -2.29 11.84
N ASP A 656 35.99 -3.23 12.13
CA ASP A 656 35.89 -4.52 11.42
C ASP A 656 35.62 -4.34 9.91
N ILE A 657 34.88 -3.29 9.54
CA ILE A 657 34.57 -2.87 8.16
C ILE A 657 35.72 -2.07 7.50
N GLN A 658 36.70 -1.58 8.27
CA GLN A 658 37.93 -0.98 7.76
C GLN A 658 39.06 -2.00 7.59
N GLU A 659 39.19 -2.96 8.52
CA GLU A 659 40.23 -4.00 8.49
C GLU A 659 39.88 -5.20 7.59
N GLY A 660 38.59 -5.42 7.30
CA GLY A 660 38.10 -6.42 6.34
C GLY A 660 37.36 -7.57 7.02
N THR A 661 36.03 -7.58 6.90
CA THR A 661 35.16 -8.49 7.65
C THR A 661 35.04 -9.87 6.98
N THR A 662 35.05 -10.95 7.77
CA THR A 662 34.71 -12.29 7.28
C THR A 662 33.20 -12.48 7.17
N ALA A 663 32.76 -13.16 6.10
CA ALA A 663 31.35 -13.40 5.80
C ALA A 663 30.84 -14.71 6.43
N GLN A 664 29.67 -14.66 7.07
CA GLN A 664 28.93 -15.82 7.53
C GLN A 664 28.03 -16.34 6.41
N HIS A 665 28.31 -17.53 5.89
CA HIS A 665 27.42 -18.20 4.93
C HIS A 665 26.08 -18.58 5.57
N LEU A 666 25.01 -18.36 4.81
CA LEU A 666 23.65 -18.76 5.18
C LEU A 666 23.45 -20.25 4.88
N ILE A 667 22.65 -20.95 5.71
CA ILE A 667 22.32 -22.37 5.49
C ILE A 667 21.47 -22.54 4.22
N PHE A 668 20.62 -21.55 3.92
CA PHE A 668 19.85 -21.45 2.69
C PHE A 668 19.97 -20.03 2.12
N PRO A 669 20.15 -19.85 0.80
CA PRO A 669 20.14 -18.52 0.19
C PRO A 669 18.80 -17.82 0.36
N ILE A 670 18.81 -16.51 0.65
CA ILE A 670 17.61 -15.70 0.86
C ILE A 670 17.39 -14.82 -0.37
N THR A 671 16.28 -15.06 -1.09
CA THR A 671 15.85 -14.22 -2.22
C THR A 671 14.89 -13.12 -1.77
N ILE A 672 15.14 -11.90 -2.23
CA ILE A 672 14.43 -10.67 -1.88
C ILE A 672 14.06 -9.93 -3.16
N ASN A 673 12.86 -9.37 -3.24
CA ASN A 673 12.35 -8.69 -4.43
C ASN A 673 12.31 -7.17 -4.20
N PHE A 674 12.81 -6.40 -5.18
CA PHE A 674 12.87 -4.94 -5.12
C PHE A 674 12.45 -4.29 -6.45
N GLY A 675 11.99 -3.04 -6.40
CA GLY A 675 11.63 -2.29 -7.60
C GLY A 675 12.85 -1.96 -8.50
N LYS A 676 12.60 -1.73 -9.79
CA LYS A 676 13.65 -1.41 -10.80
C LYS A 676 14.48 -0.16 -10.49
N GLY A 677 13.93 0.77 -9.69
CA GLY A 677 14.67 1.92 -9.18
C GLY A 677 15.63 1.56 -8.05
N ASP A 678 15.27 0.57 -7.24
CA ASP A 678 15.99 0.17 -6.03
C ASP A 678 17.09 -0.84 -6.33
N MET A 679 16.85 -1.77 -7.26
CA MET A 679 17.91 -2.63 -7.79
C MET A 679 19.03 -1.83 -8.45
N LYS A 680 18.76 -0.64 -9.01
CA LYS A 680 19.82 0.29 -9.47
C LYS A 680 20.66 0.82 -8.32
N ILE A 681 20.03 1.29 -7.23
CA ILE A 681 20.73 1.79 -6.03
C ILE A 681 21.61 0.68 -5.43
N LEU A 682 21.04 -0.51 -5.23
CA LEU A 682 21.77 -1.66 -4.71
C LEU A 682 22.91 -2.10 -5.66
N SER A 683 22.73 -1.98 -6.99
CA SER A 683 23.80 -2.32 -7.95
C SER A 683 25.00 -1.36 -7.89
N ILE A 684 24.79 -0.10 -7.50
CA ILE A 684 25.86 0.88 -7.26
C ILE A 684 26.59 0.53 -5.96
N ALA A 685 25.83 0.27 -4.89
CA ALA A 685 26.34 -0.13 -3.57
C ALA A 685 26.97 -1.54 -3.52
N ARG A 686 26.85 -2.33 -4.59
CA ARG A 686 27.18 -3.77 -4.60
C ARG A 686 28.61 -4.06 -4.14
N LYS A 687 29.61 -3.32 -4.65
CA LYS A 687 31.02 -3.56 -4.31
C LYS A 687 31.32 -3.30 -2.83
N ASP A 688 30.69 -2.27 -2.27
CA ASP A 688 30.88 -1.93 -0.87
C ASP A 688 30.21 -2.96 0.05
N LEU A 689 29.01 -3.42 -0.31
CA LEU A 689 28.30 -4.53 0.35
C LEU A 689 29.13 -5.84 0.30
N GLU A 690 29.72 -6.17 -0.85
CA GLU A 690 30.63 -7.31 -1.01
C GLU A 690 31.89 -7.15 -0.14
N SER A 691 32.46 -5.94 -0.04
CA SER A 691 33.62 -5.66 0.83
C SER A 691 33.33 -5.74 2.35
N ILE A 692 32.05 -5.73 2.72
CA ILE A 692 31.57 -5.77 4.12
C ILE A 692 31.11 -7.19 4.52
N GLY A 693 31.04 -8.13 3.57
CA GLY A 693 30.71 -9.53 3.83
C GLY A 693 29.31 -9.98 3.38
N PHE A 694 28.59 -9.19 2.59
CA PHE A 694 27.42 -9.70 1.86
C PHE A 694 27.87 -10.43 0.59
N LEU A 695 27.48 -11.69 0.42
CA LEU A 695 27.69 -12.42 -0.84
C LEU A 695 26.37 -12.64 -1.55
N PHE A 696 26.40 -12.58 -2.88
CA PHE A 696 25.22 -12.66 -3.74
C PHE A 696 25.40 -13.76 -4.81
N ASP A 697 24.43 -14.66 -4.91
CA ASP A 697 24.33 -15.65 -6.00
C ASP A 697 23.72 -15.00 -7.26
N LYS A 698 22.59 -14.32 -7.07
CA LYS A 698 21.83 -13.66 -8.15
C LYS A 698 21.60 -12.20 -7.82
N PHE A 699 21.78 -11.37 -8.85
CA PHE A 699 21.60 -9.92 -8.78
C PHE A 699 20.92 -9.48 -10.08
N GLU A 700 19.62 -9.76 -10.18
CA GLU A 700 18.83 -9.63 -11.41
C GLU A 700 18.13 -8.24 -11.44
N THR A 701 17.15 -8.03 -12.33
CA THR A 701 16.54 -6.68 -12.51
C THR A 701 15.44 -6.31 -11.51
N GLU A 702 14.87 -7.31 -10.83
CA GLU A 702 13.80 -7.17 -9.82
C GLU A 702 14.05 -8.04 -8.56
N THR A 703 15.08 -8.89 -8.56
CA THR A 703 15.33 -9.90 -7.51
C THR A 703 16.81 -10.02 -7.13
N LEU A 704 17.07 -10.24 -5.85
CA LEU A 704 18.40 -10.34 -5.23
C LEU A 704 18.48 -11.60 -4.36
N THR A 705 19.48 -12.47 -4.56
CA THR A 705 19.69 -13.66 -3.72
C THR A 705 20.98 -13.55 -2.93
N VAL A 706 20.86 -13.48 -1.60
CA VAL A 706 21.96 -13.41 -0.64
C VAL A 706 22.40 -14.81 -0.21
N THR A 707 23.70 -15.09 -0.19
CA THR A 707 24.29 -16.38 0.22
C THR A 707 25.19 -16.29 1.45
N ALA A 708 25.65 -15.09 1.81
CA ALA A 708 26.35 -14.81 3.06
C ALA A 708 26.06 -13.39 3.54
N ILE A 709 26.23 -13.17 4.84
CA ILE A 709 26.05 -11.88 5.51
C ILE A 709 27.24 -11.58 6.44
N PRO A 710 27.47 -10.31 6.83
CA PRO A 710 28.51 -9.96 7.80
C PRO A 710 28.29 -10.65 9.16
N ASN A 711 29.37 -11.06 9.83
CA ASN A 711 29.30 -11.65 11.17
C ASN A 711 28.52 -10.75 12.16
N GLY A 712 27.66 -11.36 12.97
CA GLY A 712 26.84 -10.65 13.96
C GLY A 712 25.55 -10.04 13.42
N LEU A 713 25.27 -10.12 12.11
CA LEU A 713 23.97 -9.79 11.53
C LEU A 713 22.99 -10.98 11.62
N SER A 714 21.69 -10.71 11.78
CA SER A 714 20.64 -11.73 11.71
C SER A 714 19.93 -11.73 10.35
N GLU A 715 19.55 -12.92 9.86
CA GLU A 715 18.72 -13.11 8.65
C GLU A 715 17.47 -12.21 8.62
N LYS A 716 16.87 -11.97 9.79
CA LYS A 716 15.65 -11.17 9.96
C LYS A 716 15.83 -9.68 9.66
N ASP A 717 17.06 -9.19 9.71
CA ASP A 717 17.38 -7.76 9.56
C ASP A 717 17.78 -7.39 8.12
N ILE A 718 18.06 -8.38 7.25
CA ILE A 718 18.59 -8.16 5.89
C ILE A 718 17.68 -7.23 5.07
N ASN A 719 16.37 -7.49 5.05
CA ASN A 719 15.39 -6.66 4.33
C ASN A 719 15.40 -5.22 4.85
N TYR A 720 15.36 -5.04 6.18
CA TYR A 720 15.37 -3.73 6.82
C TYR A 720 16.67 -2.95 6.52
N ILE A 721 17.81 -3.63 6.42
CA ILE A 721 19.09 -2.99 6.06
C ILE A 721 19.09 -2.51 4.61
N PHE A 722 18.65 -3.33 3.65
CA PHE A 722 18.57 -2.89 2.26
C PHE A 722 17.54 -1.76 2.08
N GLU A 723 16.38 -1.84 2.73
CA GLU A 723 15.40 -0.73 2.77
C GLU A 723 16.00 0.57 3.37
N SER A 724 16.80 0.47 4.44
CA SER A 724 17.49 1.62 5.04
C SER A 724 18.50 2.23 4.08
N ILE A 725 19.36 1.41 3.44
CA ILE A 725 20.35 1.87 2.46
C ILE A 725 19.66 2.55 1.28
N ILE A 726 18.57 1.97 0.76
CA ILE A 726 17.75 2.55 -0.30
C ILE A 726 17.19 3.91 0.14
N SER A 727 16.61 4.00 1.35
CA SER A 727 16.06 5.22 1.92
C SER A 727 17.12 6.32 2.07
N ASP A 728 18.25 5.99 2.68
CA ASP A 728 19.30 6.95 3.03
C ASP A 728 20.04 7.43 1.77
N TYR A 729 20.23 6.56 0.77
CA TYR A 729 20.77 6.92 -0.55
C TYR A 729 19.81 7.86 -1.31
N ARG A 730 18.50 7.54 -1.34
CA ARG A 730 17.46 8.40 -1.93
C ARG A 730 17.39 9.77 -1.24
N GLY A 731 17.62 9.84 0.07
CA GLY A 731 17.69 11.09 0.82
C GLY A 731 18.91 11.96 0.47
N SER A 732 20.07 11.34 0.23
CA SER A 732 21.38 12.01 0.18
C SER A 732 21.72 12.71 -1.15
N HIS A 733 20.86 12.61 -2.17
CA HIS A 733 20.96 13.39 -3.44
C HIS A 733 22.34 13.38 -4.14
N GLY A 734 23.12 12.30 -4.00
CA GLY A 734 24.43 12.18 -4.64
C GLY A 734 25.52 13.11 -4.07
N ALA A 735 25.33 13.68 -2.88
CA ALA A 735 26.37 14.45 -2.20
C ALA A 735 27.61 13.59 -1.91
N THR A 736 28.80 14.17 -2.04
CA THR A 736 30.11 13.51 -1.94
C THR A 736 30.53 13.19 -0.49
N GLY A 737 29.62 12.57 0.27
CA GLY A 737 29.79 12.22 1.69
C GLY A 737 28.90 11.06 2.16
N PHE A 738 28.28 10.31 1.24
CA PHE A 738 27.56 9.08 1.59
C PHE A 738 28.55 7.94 1.90
N ASP A 739 29.02 7.88 3.14
CA ASP A 739 29.78 6.73 3.63
C ASP A 739 28.83 5.56 3.97
N ILE A 740 28.70 4.62 3.04
CA ILE A 740 27.89 3.41 3.23
C ILE A 740 28.40 2.55 4.40
N LYS A 741 29.69 2.65 4.78
CA LYS A 741 30.26 1.93 5.93
C LYS A 741 29.70 2.45 7.25
N ASP A 742 29.54 3.77 7.38
CA ASP A 742 28.88 4.41 8.51
C ASP A 742 27.39 4.05 8.60
N VAL A 743 26.66 4.08 7.47
CA VAL A 743 25.24 3.68 7.38
C VAL A 743 25.03 2.22 7.80
N LEU A 744 25.91 1.31 7.35
CA LEU A 744 25.89 -0.10 7.75
C LEU A 744 26.26 -0.29 9.22
N SER A 745 27.36 0.31 9.69
CA SER A 745 27.79 0.23 11.11
C SER A 745 26.68 0.68 12.07
N LYS A 746 25.97 1.77 11.73
CA LYS A 746 24.83 2.27 12.49
C LYS A 746 23.64 1.31 12.48
N ASN A 747 23.28 0.72 11.34
CA ASN A 747 22.14 -0.21 11.29
C ASN A 747 22.46 -1.56 11.97
N ILE A 748 23.67 -2.09 11.82
CA ILE A 748 24.10 -3.33 12.49
C ILE A 748 24.15 -3.13 14.01
N CYS A 749 24.77 -2.05 14.53
CA CYS A 749 24.82 -1.80 15.98
C CYS A 749 23.42 -1.61 16.60
N LYS A 750 22.47 -1.04 15.83
CA LYS A 750 21.07 -0.87 16.24
C LYS A 750 20.34 -2.21 16.39
N SER A 751 20.61 -3.20 15.55
CA SER A 751 20.05 -4.56 15.72
C SER A 751 20.80 -5.38 16.77
N ALA A 752 22.13 -5.45 16.72
CA ALA A 752 22.92 -6.25 17.66
C ALA A 752 22.93 -5.70 19.11
N SER A 753 22.55 -4.44 19.35
CA SER A 753 22.60 -3.87 20.71
C SER A 753 21.59 -4.43 21.70
N ILE A 754 22.05 -4.66 22.95
CA ILE A 754 21.25 -5.02 24.12
C ILE A 754 20.00 -4.12 24.22
N LYS A 755 18.80 -4.72 24.23
CA LYS A 755 17.54 -3.98 24.32
C LYS A 755 17.26 -3.51 25.76
N ASN A 756 16.40 -2.50 25.90
CA ASN A 756 15.89 -2.08 27.22
C ASN A 756 14.99 -3.19 27.78
N GLY A 757 15.12 -3.53 29.06
CA GLY A 757 14.43 -4.65 29.69
C GLY A 757 15.26 -5.94 29.77
N VAL A 758 16.52 -5.93 29.30
CA VAL A 758 17.46 -7.05 29.46
C VAL A 758 18.23 -6.88 30.76
N ARG A 759 18.11 -7.84 31.67
CA ARG A 759 18.90 -7.91 32.90
C ARG A 759 20.30 -8.44 32.59
N LEU A 760 21.32 -7.79 33.13
CA LEU A 760 22.74 -8.09 32.92
C LEU A 760 23.38 -8.60 34.22
N ASN A 761 24.28 -9.58 34.11
CA ASN A 761 25.08 -10.03 35.24
C ASN A 761 26.19 -9.01 35.57
N LYS A 762 26.82 -9.10 36.75
CA LYS A 762 27.82 -8.11 37.18
C LYS A 762 29.01 -7.96 36.21
N LYS A 763 29.54 -9.06 35.68
CA LYS A 763 30.64 -9.03 34.72
C LYS A 763 30.22 -8.39 33.40
N GLU A 764 28.99 -8.62 32.93
CA GLU A 764 28.44 -7.95 31.74
C GLU A 764 28.26 -6.44 31.96
N GLN A 765 27.89 -6.02 33.17
CA GLN A 765 27.80 -4.60 33.52
C GLN A 765 29.19 -3.96 33.59
N GLU A 766 30.14 -4.58 34.30
CA GLU A 766 31.54 -4.14 34.40
C GLU A 766 32.20 -4.04 33.02
N GLN A 767 32.06 -5.07 32.19
CA GLN A 767 32.59 -5.11 30.83
C GLN A 767 32.01 -4.00 29.94
N LEU A 768 30.68 -3.83 29.92
CA LEU A 768 30.03 -2.78 29.12
C LEU A 768 30.40 -1.36 29.56
N VAL A 769 30.71 -1.16 30.84
CA VAL A 769 31.21 0.14 31.35
C VAL A 769 32.64 0.37 30.87
N ASN A 770 33.52 -0.63 30.97
CA ASN A 770 34.91 -0.53 30.51
C ASN A 770 34.98 -0.30 29.00
N ASP A 771 34.23 -1.08 28.20
CA ASP A 771 34.21 -0.97 26.75
C ASP A 771 33.66 0.39 26.27
N LEU A 772 32.67 0.95 26.99
CA LEU A 772 32.16 2.30 26.69
C LEU A 772 33.23 3.37 26.90
N PHE A 773 34.00 3.32 27.99
CA PHE A 773 35.05 4.30 28.26
C PHE A 773 36.33 4.06 27.45
N ALA A 774 36.48 2.90 26.81
CA ALA A 774 37.49 2.64 25.79
C ALA A 774 37.13 3.17 24.38
N CYS A 775 35.89 3.62 24.16
CA CYS A 775 35.45 4.23 22.90
C CYS A 775 36.00 5.65 22.69
N THR A 776 36.24 6.04 21.45
CA THR A 776 36.76 7.37 21.06
C THR A 776 35.82 8.53 21.39
N ASP A 777 34.51 8.31 21.40
CA ASP A 777 33.52 9.24 21.96
C ASP A 777 32.48 8.46 22.79
N SER A 778 32.74 8.37 24.10
CA SER A 778 31.85 7.73 25.07
C SER A 778 30.62 8.59 25.42
N ASN A 779 30.63 9.89 25.13
CA ASN A 779 29.58 10.84 25.52
C ASN A 779 28.29 10.62 24.72
N PHE A 780 28.38 10.37 23.42
CA PHE A 780 27.21 10.27 22.53
C PHE A 780 27.07 8.88 21.89
N SER A 781 25.84 8.40 21.79
CA SER A 781 25.52 7.26 20.92
C SER A 781 25.66 7.66 19.44
N PRO A 782 25.80 6.71 18.49
CA PRO A 782 25.87 6.97 17.04
C PRO A 782 24.64 7.68 16.44
N PHE A 783 23.62 7.94 17.26
CA PHE A 783 22.37 8.61 16.93
C PHE A 783 22.18 9.92 17.71
N GLY A 784 23.28 10.58 18.12
CA GLY A 784 23.31 11.91 18.73
C GLY A 784 22.71 12.03 20.14
N LYS A 785 22.44 10.91 20.83
CA LYS A 785 21.85 10.94 22.19
C LYS A 785 22.94 10.65 23.22
N LYS A 786 23.03 11.49 24.26
CA LYS A 786 23.97 11.30 25.39
C LYS A 786 23.86 9.88 25.98
N VAL A 787 24.98 9.20 26.22
CA VAL A 787 25.02 7.81 26.71
C VAL A 787 24.84 7.75 28.22
N PHE A 788 25.57 8.61 28.94
CA PHE A 788 25.61 8.66 30.39
C PHE A 788 25.36 10.09 30.92
N ALA A 789 25.11 10.19 32.22
CA ALA A 789 25.11 11.46 32.95
C ALA A 789 25.85 11.27 34.29
N GLU A 790 26.69 12.24 34.64
CA GLU A 790 27.25 12.38 35.98
C GLU A 790 26.21 13.05 36.90
N ILE A 791 26.25 12.69 38.18
CA ILE A 791 25.60 13.37 39.30
C ILE A 791 26.71 13.63 40.32
N LYS A 792 27.11 14.90 40.47
CA LYS A 792 28.16 15.31 41.41
C LYS A 792 27.69 15.16 42.86
N ILE A 793 28.61 14.94 43.79
CA ILE A 793 28.26 14.79 45.22
C ILE A 793 27.46 16.00 45.74
N ASP A 794 27.82 17.22 45.33
CA ASP A 794 27.12 18.45 45.69
C ASP A 794 25.64 18.45 45.24
N GLU A 795 25.30 17.81 44.11
CA GLU A 795 23.91 17.69 43.65
C GLU A 795 23.08 16.67 44.45
N ILE A 796 23.76 15.74 45.13
CA ILE A 796 23.13 14.76 46.04
C ILE A 796 22.88 15.45 47.38
N ASP A 797 23.87 16.17 47.91
CA ASP A 797 23.75 16.91 49.17
C ASP A 797 22.70 18.03 49.07
N ASN A 798 22.64 18.78 47.96
CA ASN A 798 21.58 19.76 47.67
C ASN A 798 20.19 19.13 47.33
N LYS A 799 20.01 17.82 47.56
CA LYS A 799 18.71 17.12 47.47
C LYS A 799 18.32 16.40 48.76
N LEU A 800 19.21 16.37 49.75
CA LEU A 800 19.01 15.74 51.05
C LEU A 800 19.02 16.76 52.20
N ASN A 801 19.58 17.95 51.96
CA ASN A 801 19.48 19.16 52.79
C ASN A 801 18.48 20.15 52.18
#